data_AF-A0A4R3LPR2-F1
#
_entry.id   AF-A0A4R3LPR2-F1
#
_cell.length_a   1.000
_cell.length_b   1.000
_cell.length_c   1.000
_cell.angle_alpha   90.00
_cell.angle_beta   90.00
_cell.angle_gamma   90.00
#
_symmetry.space_group_name_H-M   'P 1'
#
loop_
_entity.id
_entity.type
_entity.pdbx_description
1 polymer ?
#
loop_
_entity_poly.entity_id
_entity_poly.type
_entity_poly.pdbx_seq_one_letter_code
_entity_poly.pdbx_strand_id
1 'polypeptide(L)'
;MKRPIGEEHESCAQETVDSYLEVTRSNGVVRGRLVSRDGEIRGLLWFLIKDGRIYRRSQDWTECQKCEWLITESGLYLVQVTVWTPPHHTVLRSPYTLYQTDSDKLAFSKFLVNDDSGAIPSLQYCRSARPYSEFAAISLAPDAPDHLATVPDCLSALGLTMSVATTRKGVLGVVSRPGSEQRDNPFLFSGSAFSKGTLYFGGEQAAEAKLAATGGAVGTYTYLDCDTRRCECIAGSDFFGVGKIYYFVRSKVAIASNRYHLLLILINAMGLTGSVNKRKVEATLSCIDLQPLLQNFSSEMEIEGASLLPVDHRLRLRAGHAVLEPTGLYSMLRSELEYSPSEHLRHLNDAKAELIENVGAILAHPGFKTVIFDLTGGLDSRLVYAALTNTTHDKDRVRISARETPAEPADLEIALSLNSLYAYTYDDCNRHIEKSRNDSLLSDSMSHKIGQSYAYTPDIARQNIRNSVRVTGAYGEICARAYYSRKHFDKYIDTKTLEEFVEKYFILHYTHFIADFPGAQNTIKDLFLNEMSKIPGRTPLESFENFYLFFRNGIHFSDQIRCDYREPELGPLMSKSLFKAKMSTFREFKGARVQFEMMALMNPVLAAHRYASQDDNTEYGQLSPQTSPMSQFLNGLTVAGSTDRTKWIEAQKRQTVRIEPFQNEEEQAAYRRKHDSLVQDRDRIAMAALNFLIRTETIDRDRVGRSVWHYLQRHQGDPSVAAWNMANRLSSIYFQIMLAGPRALREGGKAVVAGASIPAASPKARGQAVSAAAPSVSGGISYASRIFGTLGIKLPFRG
;
A
#
# COMPACT_ATOMS: atom_id res chain seq x y z
N MET A 1 -7.54 27.40 -27.84
CA MET A 1 -6.20 28.02 -28.00
C MET A 1 -5.38 27.67 -26.77
N LYS A 2 -4.36 26.82 -26.91
CA LYS A 2 -3.42 26.48 -25.84
C LYS A 2 -2.19 27.38 -26.01
N ARG A 3 -1.86 28.20 -25.02
CA ARG A 3 -0.55 28.87 -24.93
C ARG A 3 0.41 27.99 -24.14
N PRO A 4 1.71 27.98 -24.50
CA PRO A 4 2.73 27.33 -23.69
C PRO A 4 3.04 28.23 -22.49
N ILE A 5 3.03 27.67 -21.28
CA ILE A 5 3.58 28.31 -20.08
C ILE A 5 4.97 27.74 -19.92
N GLY A 6 5.97 28.54 -20.28
CA GLY A 6 7.35 28.35 -19.89
C GLY A 6 7.80 29.67 -19.29
N GLU A 7 7.81 29.76 -17.96
CA GLU A 7 8.52 30.80 -17.23
C GLU A 7 9.21 30.17 -16.02
N GLU A 8 10.44 30.60 -15.84
CA GLU A 8 11.40 30.18 -14.83
C GLU A 8 10.91 30.59 -13.44
N HIS A 9 10.84 29.65 -12.51
CA HIS A 9 10.57 29.94 -11.11
C HIS A 9 11.91 30.16 -10.38
N GLU A 10 12.30 31.42 -10.21
CA GLU A 10 13.28 31.80 -9.18
C GLU A 10 12.65 31.65 -7.78
N SER A 11 13.32 30.91 -6.89
CA SER A 11 12.86 30.66 -5.53
C SER A 11 13.10 31.89 -4.64
N CYS A 12 12.03 32.62 -4.34
CA CYS A 12 12.03 33.64 -3.29
C CYS A 12 11.23 33.10 -2.09
N ALA A 13 11.80 33.21 -0.89
CA ALA A 13 11.17 32.77 0.35
C ALA A 13 9.83 33.50 0.56
N GLN A 14 8.75 32.72 0.72
CA GLN A 14 7.37 33.20 0.79
C GLN A 14 7.07 33.79 2.18
N GLU A 15 6.77 35.09 2.26
CA GLU A 15 6.02 35.64 3.39
C GLU A 15 4.54 35.25 3.23
N THR A 16 4.02 34.46 4.17
CA THR A 16 2.67 33.90 4.12
C THR A 16 1.61 34.91 4.51
N VAL A 17 0.60 35.07 3.66
CA VAL A 17 -0.69 35.66 4.01
C VAL A 17 -1.41 34.70 4.98
N ASP A 18 -1.60 35.11 6.24
CA ASP A 18 -2.41 34.41 7.26
C ASP A 18 -3.91 34.48 6.91
N SER A 19 -4.31 33.82 5.83
CA SER A 19 -5.71 33.73 5.38
C SER A 19 -6.30 32.34 5.66
N TYR A 20 -7.54 32.29 6.15
CA TYR A 20 -8.32 31.04 6.25
C TYR A 20 -9.75 31.22 5.74
N LEU A 21 -10.40 30.10 5.41
CA LEU A 21 -11.74 30.08 4.86
C LEU A 21 -12.73 29.56 5.91
N GLU A 22 -13.63 30.44 6.38
CA GLU A 22 -14.78 30.07 7.19
C GLU A 22 -15.92 29.61 6.29
N VAL A 23 -16.55 28.49 6.64
CA VAL A 23 -17.79 28.05 6.00
C VAL A 23 -18.87 27.85 7.04
N THR A 24 -20.03 28.44 6.76
CA THR A 24 -21.24 28.22 7.55
C THR A 24 -22.33 27.67 6.64
N ARG A 25 -23.17 26.81 7.22
CA ARG A 25 -24.36 26.32 6.56
C ARG A 25 -25.58 26.57 7.43
N SER A 26 -26.58 27.23 6.87
CA SER A 26 -27.90 27.38 7.51
C SER A 26 -29.00 27.42 6.45
N ASN A 27 -30.12 26.74 6.72
CA ASN A 27 -31.32 26.77 5.87
C ASN A 27 -31.09 26.50 4.38
N GLY A 28 -30.28 25.49 4.05
CA GLY A 28 -29.96 25.15 2.65
C GLY A 28 -29.05 26.16 1.95
N VAL A 29 -28.41 27.05 2.69
CA VAL A 29 -27.44 28.00 2.15
C VAL A 29 -26.04 27.66 2.67
N VAL A 30 -25.06 27.59 1.75
CA VAL A 30 -23.63 27.50 2.06
C VAL A 30 -23.01 28.87 1.87
N ARG A 31 -22.37 29.39 2.92
CA ARG A 31 -21.67 30.67 2.90
C ARG A 31 -20.19 30.45 3.13
N GLY A 32 -19.36 30.97 2.22
CA GLY A 32 -17.92 31.05 2.39
C GLY A 32 -17.52 32.47 2.77
N ARG A 33 -16.61 32.60 3.73
CA ARG A 33 -15.99 33.88 4.09
C ARG A 33 -14.48 33.70 4.19
N LEU A 34 -13.75 34.45 3.38
CA LEU A 34 -12.31 34.58 3.51
C LEU A 34 -12.03 35.51 4.68
N VAL A 35 -11.26 35.03 5.66
CA VAL A 35 -10.71 35.84 6.73
C VAL A 35 -9.23 36.02 6.42
N SER A 36 -8.87 37.18 5.87
CA SER A 36 -7.47 37.54 5.58
C SER A 36 -6.91 38.38 6.72
N ARG A 37 -5.69 38.08 7.15
CA ARG A 37 -5.01 38.90 8.16
C ARG A 37 -4.16 40.02 7.59
N ASP A 38 -3.46 39.86 6.46
CA ASP A 38 -2.63 40.91 5.87
C ASP A 38 -2.34 40.63 4.39
N GLY A 39 -2.27 41.67 3.54
CA GLY A 39 -1.88 41.57 2.11
C GLY A 39 -2.92 42.15 1.13
N GLU A 40 -2.44 42.75 0.03
CA GLU A 40 -3.29 43.30 -1.03
C GLU A 40 -3.88 42.17 -1.89
N ILE A 41 -5.11 41.77 -1.57
CA ILE A 41 -5.89 40.81 -2.38
C ILE A 41 -6.38 41.53 -3.63
N ARG A 42 -5.90 41.13 -4.80
CA ARG A 42 -6.33 41.69 -6.11
C ARG A 42 -7.56 41.00 -6.69
N GLY A 43 -7.84 39.79 -6.23
CA GLY A 43 -9.03 39.06 -6.68
C GLY A 43 -9.20 37.72 -6.00
N LEU A 44 -10.45 37.29 -5.95
CA LEU A 44 -10.90 36.01 -5.44
C LEU A 44 -11.72 35.30 -6.51
N LEU A 45 -11.44 34.02 -6.72
CA LEU A 45 -12.25 33.15 -7.57
C LEU A 45 -12.86 32.04 -6.72
N TRP A 46 -14.18 32.06 -6.56
CA TRP A 46 -14.92 31.18 -5.67
C TRP A 46 -15.46 29.96 -6.40
N PHE A 47 -15.40 28.79 -5.75
CA PHE A 47 -15.89 27.52 -6.25
C PHE A 47 -16.72 26.82 -5.16
N LEU A 48 -17.87 26.29 -5.56
CA LEU A 48 -18.62 25.32 -4.78
C LEU A 48 -18.37 23.95 -5.40
N ILE A 49 -17.81 23.02 -4.62
CA ILE A 49 -17.54 21.66 -5.05
C ILE A 49 -18.56 20.75 -4.37
N LYS A 50 -19.24 19.91 -5.15
CA LYS A 50 -20.20 18.91 -4.69
C LYS A 50 -19.66 17.53 -5.04
N ASP A 51 -19.51 16.66 -4.05
CA ASP A 51 -19.07 15.27 -4.22
C ASP A 51 -17.76 15.16 -5.04
N GLY A 52 -16.82 16.06 -4.77
CA GLY A 52 -15.50 16.12 -5.43
C GLY A 52 -15.50 16.75 -6.83
N ARG A 53 -16.65 17.23 -7.32
CA ARG A 53 -16.77 17.89 -8.64
C ARG A 53 -17.17 19.36 -8.50
N ILE A 54 -16.67 20.23 -9.37
CA ILE A 54 -17.08 21.63 -9.40
C ILE A 54 -18.58 21.68 -9.72
N TYR A 55 -19.36 22.23 -8.80
CA TYR A 55 -20.80 22.41 -8.92
C TYR A 55 -21.16 23.83 -9.36
N ARG A 56 -20.50 24.84 -8.79
CA ARG A 56 -20.63 26.25 -9.19
C ARG A 56 -19.29 26.97 -9.12
N ARG A 57 -19.14 28.05 -9.87
CA ARG A 57 -17.99 28.97 -9.83
C ARG A 57 -18.50 30.41 -9.88
N SER A 58 -17.80 31.36 -9.26
CA SER A 58 -17.98 32.78 -9.60
C SER A 58 -17.58 33.00 -11.07
N GLN A 59 -18.28 33.91 -11.74
CA GLN A 59 -18.04 34.18 -13.17
C GLN A 59 -16.64 34.77 -13.34
N ASP A 60 -16.35 35.82 -12.57
CA ASP A 60 -15.12 36.58 -12.61
C ASP A 60 -14.37 36.58 -11.26
N TRP A 61 -13.16 37.14 -11.29
CA TRP A 61 -12.41 37.53 -10.10
C TRP A 61 -13.18 38.64 -9.38
N THR A 62 -13.31 38.52 -8.07
CA THR A 62 -14.01 39.50 -7.22
C THR A 62 -13.17 39.88 -6.02
N GLU A 63 -13.28 41.10 -5.52
CA GLU A 63 -12.71 41.49 -4.23
C GLU A 63 -13.64 41.10 -3.05
N CYS A 64 -14.85 40.61 -3.35
CA CYS A 64 -15.80 40.20 -2.32
C CYS A 64 -15.28 38.99 -1.55
N GLN A 65 -14.94 39.21 -0.28
CA GLN A 65 -14.46 38.19 0.65
C GLN A 65 -15.56 37.20 1.10
N LYS A 66 -16.76 37.29 0.53
CA LYS A 66 -17.90 36.42 0.88
C LYS A 66 -18.54 35.86 -0.39
N CYS A 67 -18.97 34.60 -0.31
CA CYS A 67 -19.83 33.98 -1.31
C CYS A 67 -21.01 33.29 -0.63
N GLU A 68 -22.14 33.21 -1.35
CA GLU A 68 -23.35 32.55 -0.87
C GLU A 68 -23.98 31.74 -2.01
N TRP A 69 -24.33 30.49 -1.72
CA TRP A 69 -25.05 29.65 -2.67
C TRP A 69 -26.20 28.92 -1.97
N LEU A 70 -27.39 29.02 -2.56
CA LEU A 70 -28.52 28.14 -2.25
C LEU A 70 -28.27 26.75 -2.83
N ILE A 71 -28.35 25.74 -1.97
CA ILE A 71 -28.24 24.32 -2.33
C ILE A 71 -29.58 23.62 -2.06
N THR A 72 -30.04 22.86 -3.05
CA THR A 72 -31.33 22.15 -3.03
C THR A 72 -31.16 20.65 -3.19
N GLU A 73 -29.98 20.20 -3.59
CA GLU A 73 -29.68 18.80 -3.84
C GLU A 73 -28.81 18.23 -2.73
N SER A 74 -29.05 17.00 -2.31
CA SER A 74 -28.17 16.31 -1.38
C SER A 74 -26.77 16.16 -1.95
N GLY A 75 -25.76 16.30 -1.10
CA GLY A 75 -24.37 16.28 -1.50
C GLY A 75 -23.44 16.62 -0.34
N LEU A 76 -22.18 16.21 -0.50
CA LEU A 76 -21.05 16.71 0.27
C LEU A 76 -20.51 17.96 -0.43
N TYR A 77 -20.67 19.11 0.22
CA TYR A 77 -20.28 20.41 -0.31
C TYR A 77 -19.01 20.93 0.35
N LEU A 78 -18.06 21.45 -0.41
CA LEU A 78 -16.98 22.28 0.11
C LEU A 78 -16.89 23.59 -0.67
N VAL A 79 -16.43 24.64 -0.01
CA VAL A 79 -16.09 25.91 -0.65
C VAL A 79 -14.60 25.96 -0.88
N GLN A 80 -14.20 26.32 -2.09
CA GLN A 80 -12.82 26.60 -2.45
C GLN A 80 -12.73 28.04 -2.95
N VAL A 81 -11.66 28.74 -2.55
CA VAL A 81 -11.33 30.05 -3.09
C VAL A 81 -9.90 30.05 -3.61
N THR A 82 -9.71 30.56 -4.81
CA THR A 82 -8.37 30.93 -5.31
C THR A 82 -8.17 32.40 -5.01
N VAL A 83 -7.16 32.71 -4.20
CA VAL A 83 -6.77 34.06 -3.80
C VAL A 83 -5.64 34.51 -4.70
N TRP A 84 -5.80 35.64 -5.37
CA TRP A 84 -4.74 36.27 -6.16
C TRP A 84 -4.08 37.38 -5.35
N THR A 85 -2.82 37.15 -5.02
CA THR A 85 -1.92 38.08 -4.32
C THR A 85 -0.64 38.13 -5.14
N PRO A 86 -0.50 39.09 -6.08
CA PRO A 86 0.61 39.10 -7.03
C PRO A 86 1.97 38.91 -6.38
N PRO A 87 2.87 38.10 -6.98
CA PRO A 87 2.71 37.37 -8.24
C PRO A 87 2.05 35.98 -8.10
N HIS A 88 1.44 35.67 -6.95
CA HIS A 88 1.04 34.31 -6.58
C HIS A 88 -0.47 34.06 -6.56
N HIS A 89 -0.83 32.78 -6.67
CA HIS A 89 -2.17 32.28 -6.42
C HIS A 89 -2.15 31.26 -5.30
N THR A 90 -2.99 31.44 -4.30
CA THR A 90 -3.15 30.49 -3.19
C THR A 90 -4.55 29.88 -3.24
N VAL A 91 -4.64 28.56 -3.07
CA VAL A 91 -5.94 27.87 -3.01
C VAL A 91 -6.25 27.54 -1.56
N LEU A 92 -7.38 28.04 -1.08
CA LEU A 92 -7.94 27.72 0.24
C LEU A 92 -9.20 26.89 0.08
N ARG A 93 -9.39 25.93 0.96
CA ARG A 93 -10.54 25.02 0.95
C ARG A 93 -11.13 24.90 2.33
N SER A 94 -12.45 24.82 2.39
CA SER A 94 -13.17 24.50 3.60
C SER A 94 -13.23 22.99 3.83
N PRO A 95 -13.51 22.56 5.06
CA PRO A 95 -14.14 21.28 5.34
C PRO A 95 -15.37 21.00 4.46
N TYR A 96 -15.69 19.72 4.27
CA TYR A 96 -16.94 19.30 3.67
C TYR A 96 -18.13 19.52 4.61
N THR A 97 -19.30 19.77 4.03
CA THR A 97 -20.59 19.79 4.71
C THR A 97 -21.64 18.99 3.94
N LEU A 98 -22.29 18.02 4.58
CA LEU A 98 -23.28 17.11 4.03
C LEU A 98 -24.66 17.74 4.13
N TYR A 99 -25.21 18.18 3.02
CA TYR A 99 -26.62 18.53 2.94
C TYR A 99 -27.44 17.33 2.50
N GLN A 100 -28.59 17.13 3.15
CA GLN A 100 -29.56 16.08 2.82
C GLN A 100 -30.97 16.67 2.72
N THR A 101 -31.67 16.31 1.65
CA THR A 101 -33.13 16.51 1.54
C THR A 101 -33.86 15.66 2.57
N ASP A 102 -35.12 15.98 2.85
CA ASP A 102 -35.92 15.18 3.78
C ASP A 102 -36.17 13.75 3.27
N SER A 103 -36.21 13.58 1.95
CA SER A 103 -36.25 12.25 1.32
C SER A 103 -35.01 11.42 1.66
N ASP A 104 -33.82 12.01 1.60
CA ASP A 104 -32.57 11.31 1.91
C ASP A 104 -32.43 11.02 3.42
N LYS A 105 -32.89 11.93 4.28
CA LYS A 105 -32.95 11.67 5.73
C LYS A 105 -33.89 10.50 6.03
N LEU A 106 -35.04 10.43 5.36
CA LEU A 106 -35.98 9.32 5.48
C LEU A 106 -35.37 8.02 4.95
N ALA A 107 -34.69 8.05 3.81
CA ALA A 107 -33.99 6.89 3.24
C ALA A 107 -32.88 6.37 4.17
N PHE A 108 -32.09 7.26 4.76
CA PHE A 108 -31.09 6.89 5.77
C PHE A 108 -31.75 6.27 7.00
N SER A 109 -32.86 6.84 7.49
CA SER A 109 -33.59 6.29 8.63
C SER A 109 -34.13 4.88 8.35
N LYS A 110 -34.65 4.64 7.13
CA LYS A 110 -35.05 3.31 6.67
C LYS A 110 -33.87 2.34 6.62
N PHE A 111 -32.73 2.79 6.11
CA PHE A 111 -31.50 1.99 6.07
C PHE A 111 -31.09 1.49 7.46
N LEU A 112 -31.23 2.32 8.51
CA LEU A 112 -30.86 1.93 9.88
C LEU A 112 -31.75 0.83 10.48
N VAL A 113 -33.01 0.75 10.05
CA VAL A 113 -33.99 -0.21 10.55
C VAL A 113 -34.00 -1.48 9.69
N ASN A 114 -33.59 -1.39 8.43
CA ASN A 114 -33.61 -2.52 7.52
C ASN A 114 -32.49 -3.51 7.84
N ASP A 115 -32.85 -4.68 8.37
CA ASP A 115 -31.89 -5.76 8.67
C ASP A 115 -31.43 -6.50 7.40
N ASP A 116 -32.06 -6.20 6.26
CA ASP A 116 -31.87 -6.84 4.96
C ASP A 116 -30.54 -6.46 4.26
N SER A 117 -29.55 -6.04 5.04
CA SER A 117 -28.24 -5.65 4.54
C SER A 117 -27.46 -6.83 3.90
N GLY A 118 -27.96 -8.06 4.07
CA GLY A 118 -27.40 -9.26 3.48
C GLY A 118 -26.20 -9.80 4.27
N ALA A 119 -26.04 -11.12 4.28
CA ALA A 119 -24.95 -11.75 5.01
C ALA A 119 -23.58 -11.33 4.45
N ILE A 120 -22.69 -10.83 5.33
CA ILE A 120 -21.28 -10.67 5.02
C ILE A 120 -20.61 -12.03 5.22
N PRO A 121 -19.89 -12.58 4.21
CA PRO A 121 -19.23 -13.87 4.35
C PRO A 121 -18.16 -13.83 5.45
N SER A 122 -17.95 -14.93 6.15
CA SER A 122 -16.82 -15.04 7.09
C SER A 122 -15.49 -14.91 6.34
N LEU A 123 -14.57 -14.11 6.86
CA LEU A 123 -13.24 -13.97 6.29
C LEU A 123 -12.44 -15.27 6.51
N GLN A 124 -12.01 -15.91 5.42
CA GLN A 124 -11.16 -17.09 5.48
C GLN A 124 -9.70 -16.70 5.69
N TYR A 125 -8.98 -17.48 6.51
CA TYR A 125 -7.55 -17.31 6.68
C TYR A 125 -6.81 -17.90 5.47
N CYS A 126 -6.04 -17.05 4.80
CA CYS A 126 -5.26 -17.41 3.63
C CYS A 126 -3.78 -17.37 3.97
N ARG A 127 -3.07 -18.47 3.67
CA ARG A 127 -1.64 -18.56 3.89
C ARG A 127 -0.87 -17.85 2.78
N SER A 128 0.23 -17.24 3.18
CA SER A 128 1.24 -16.62 2.34
C SER A 128 2.00 -17.69 1.57
N ALA A 129 2.33 -17.36 0.32
CA ALA A 129 3.21 -18.16 -0.51
C ALA A 129 4.66 -18.07 -0.03
N ARG A 130 5.48 -19.07 -0.41
CA ARG A 130 6.93 -19.02 -0.23
C ARG A 130 7.49 -17.75 -0.89
N PRO A 131 8.44 -17.02 -0.27
CA PRO A 131 9.26 -17.38 0.89
C PRO A 131 8.66 -17.08 2.27
N TYR A 132 7.41 -16.65 2.34
CA TYR A 132 6.80 -16.26 3.60
C TYR A 132 6.17 -17.44 4.34
N SER A 133 6.28 -17.40 5.65
CA SER A 133 5.65 -18.31 6.61
C SER A 133 5.09 -17.53 7.78
N GLU A 134 3.95 -17.97 8.29
CA GLU A 134 3.27 -17.32 9.41
C GLU A 134 3.79 -17.86 10.73
N PHE A 135 4.00 -16.95 11.66
CA PHE A 135 4.37 -17.30 13.02
C PHE A 135 3.77 -16.30 14.01
N ALA A 136 3.70 -16.70 15.26
CA ALA A 136 3.40 -15.81 16.38
C ALA A 136 4.13 -16.24 17.66
N ALA A 137 4.31 -15.31 18.58
CA ALA A 137 4.77 -15.57 19.94
C ALA A 137 3.71 -15.05 20.92
N ILE A 138 3.41 -15.84 21.94
CA ILE A 138 2.47 -15.52 23.01
C ILE A 138 3.23 -15.58 24.33
N SER A 139 3.33 -14.46 25.04
CA SER A 139 3.93 -14.40 26.37
C SER A 139 2.84 -14.16 27.40
N LEU A 140 2.85 -14.97 28.47
CA LEU A 140 1.96 -14.82 29.62
C LEU A 140 2.79 -14.60 30.89
N ALA A 141 2.29 -13.74 31.78
CA ALA A 141 2.85 -13.62 33.13
C ALA A 141 2.66 -14.95 33.92
N PRO A 142 3.50 -15.23 34.93
CA PRO A 142 3.39 -16.46 35.74
C PRO A 142 2.03 -16.70 36.38
N ASP A 143 1.29 -15.62 36.64
CA ASP A 143 0.00 -15.58 37.32
C ASP A 143 -1.14 -15.11 36.38
N ALA A 144 -0.94 -15.27 35.06
CA ALA A 144 -1.99 -15.07 34.08
C ALA A 144 -2.98 -16.25 34.08
N PRO A 145 -4.28 -16.02 33.80
CA PRO A 145 -5.20 -17.11 33.52
C PRO A 145 -4.71 -17.99 32.36
N ASP A 146 -5.10 -19.26 32.35
CA ASP A 146 -4.80 -20.16 31.24
C ASP A 146 -5.64 -19.78 30.01
N HIS A 147 -5.08 -18.85 29.22
CA HIS A 147 -5.65 -18.40 27.96
C HIS A 147 -5.29 -19.33 26.78
N LEU A 148 -4.47 -20.37 26.98
CA LEU A 148 -3.95 -21.19 25.88
C LEU A 148 -4.79 -22.42 25.56
N ALA A 149 -5.69 -22.84 26.45
CA ALA A 149 -6.44 -24.10 26.32
C ALA A 149 -7.13 -24.30 24.96
N THR A 150 -7.70 -23.24 24.37
CA THR A 150 -8.46 -23.27 23.11
C THR A 150 -7.63 -22.92 21.87
N VAL A 151 -6.37 -22.51 22.05
CA VAL A 151 -5.50 -22.08 20.95
C VAL A 151 -5.10 -23.23 20.02
N PRO A 152 -4.70 -24.43 20.50
CA PRO A 152 -4.29 -25.54 19.62
C PRO A 152 -5.34 -25.95 18.59
N ASP A 153 -6.61 -26.06 18.99
CA ASP A 153 -7.70 -26.46 18.08
C ASP A 153 -7.91 -25.43 16.97
N CYS A 154 -7.85 -24.14 17.34
CA CYS A 154 -7.95 -23.05 16.39
C CYS A 154 -6.78 -23.07 15.38
N LEU A 155 -5.55 -23.30 15.85
CA LEU A 155 -4.37 -23.36 14.99
C LEU A 155 -4.35 -24.57 14.06
N SER A 156 -4.84 -25.73 14.53
CA SER A 156 -4.96 -26.94 13.73
C SER A 156 -5.86 -26.73 12.50
N ALA A 157 -6.96 -25.99 12.66
CA ALA A 157 -7.82 -25.60 11.53
C ALA A 157 -7.12 -24.67 10.52
N LEU A 158 -6.13 -23.91 10.95
CA LEU A 158 -5.26 -23.10 10.08
C LEU A 158 -4.06 -23.88 9.55
N GLY A 159 -3.89 -25.14 9.98
CA GLY A 159 -2.71 -26.01 9.87
C GLY A 159 -1.41 -25.33 10.31
N LEU A 160 -1.47 -24.70 11.47
CA LEU A 160 -0.36 -24.23 12.27
C LEU A 160 -0.28 -25.09 13.55
N THR A 161 0.87 -25.09 14.20
CA THR A 161 1.10 -25.75 15.49
C THR A 161 1.58 -24.74 16.52
N MET A 162 1.48 -25.11 17.80
CA MET A 162 2.01 -24.32 18.90
C MET A 162 2.85 -25.19 19.82
N SER A 163 4.09 -24.77 20.07
CA SER A 163 4.93 -25.29 21.15
C SER A 163 4.82 -24.38 22.38
N VAL A 164 4.73 -24.94 23.58
CA VAL A 164 4.59 -24.18 24.83
C VAL A 164 5.76 -24.48 25.77
N ALA A 165 6.42 -23.43 26.25
CA ALA A 165 7.45 -23.50 27.29
C ALA A 165 6.96 -22.78 28.55
N THR A 166 6.97 -23.48 29.68
CA THR A 166 6.52 -22.96 30.98
C THR A 166 7.68 -22.94 31.97
N THR A 167 7.91 -21.79 32.62
CA THR A 167 8.90 -21.63 33.67
C THR A 167 8.33 -20.80 34.82
N ARG A 168 9.09 -20.65 35.92
CA ARG A 168 8.74 -19.70 37.00
C ARG A 168 8.64 -18.24 36.53
N LYS A 169 9.19 -17.92 35.35
CA LYS A 169 9.19 -16.58 34.77
C LYS A 169 7.98 -16.30 33.89
N GLY A 170 7.16 -17.31 33.57
CA GLY A 170 5.96 -17.16 32.77
C GLY A 170 5.77 -18.32 31.78
N VAL A 171 4.90 -18.09 30.80
CA VAL A 171 4.63 -19.03 29.71
C VAL A 171 5.01 -18.37 28.40
N LEU A 172 5.63 -19.13 27.49
CA LEU A 172 5.90 -18.74 26.12
C LEU A 172 5.29 -19.78 25.17
N GLY A 173 4.26 -19.38 24.44
CA GLY A 173 3.74 -20.11 23.28
C GLY A 173 4.40 -19.61 22.00
N VAL A 174 4.86 -20.53 21.14
CA VAL A 174 5.42 -20.21 19.82
C VAL A 174 4.58 -20.93 18.78
N VAL A 175 3.96 -20.14 17.89
CA VAL A 175 3.11 -20.61 16.80
C VAL A 175 3.91 -20.64 15.52
N SER A 176 3.88 -21.77 14.80
CA SER A 176 4.61 -21.92 13.53
C SER A 176 3.97 -22.98 12.63
N ARG A 177 4.59 -23.29 11.50
CA ARG A 177 4.15 -24.40 10.64
C ARG A 177 4.62 -25.74 11.25
N PRO A 178 3.87 -26.83 11.05
CA PRO A 178 4.36 -28.16 11.43
C PRO A 178 5.75 -28.42 10.82
N GLY A 179 6.70 -28.87 11.61
CA GLY A 179 8.06 -29.21 11.17
C GLY A 179 9.07 -28.05 11.15
N SER A 180 8.67 -26.80 11.43
CA SER A 180 9.64 -25.70 11.65
C SER A 180 10.18 -25.62 13.09
N GLU A 181 9.81 -26.57 13.94
CA GLU A 181 10.12 -26.57 15.37
C GLU A 181 11.55 -27.06 15.64
N GLN A 182 12.45 -26.15 16.02
CA GLN A 182 13.67 -26.52 16.75
C GLN A 182 13.29 -26.71 18.23
N ARG A 183 13.58 -27.89 18.79
CA ARG A 183 13.09 -28.31 20.12
C ARG A 183 13.55 -27.43 21.28
N ASP A 184 14.68 -26.74 21.13
CA ASP A 184 15.22 -25.80 22.11
C ASP A 184 15.54 -24.46 21.43
N ASN A 185 14.96 -23.37 21.94
CA ASN A 185 15.21 -21.98 21.49
C ASN A 185 14.95 -21.76 19.98
N PRO A 186 13.69 -21.88 19.53
CA PRO A 186 13.37 -21.81 18.12
C PRO A 186 13.74 -20.45 17.53
N PHE A 187 14.32 -20.49 16.34
CA PHE A 187 14.48 -19.34 15.47
C PHE A 187 13.61 -19.52 14.23
N LEU A 188 12.62 -18.64 14.07
CA LEU A 188 11.69 -18.68 12.93
C LEU A 188 12.00 -17.53 12.00
N PHE A 189 12.03 -17.80 10.70
CA PHE A 189 12.36 -16.84 9.65
C PHE A 189 11.31 -16.92 8.53
N SER A 190 10.85 -15.76 8.05
CA SER A 190 9.84 -15.64 7.01
C SER A 190 10.20 -14.53 6.04
N GLY A 191 10.37 -14.85 4.76
CA GLY A 191 10.77 -13.89 3.72
C GLY A 191 12.17 -14.10 3.17
N SER A 192 12.83 -13.01 2.74
CA SER A 192 14.15 -13.03 2.11
C SER A 192 15.11 -12.01 2.71
N ALA A 193 16.40 -12.36 2.82
CA ALA A 193 17.43 -11.48 3.38
C ALA A 193 18.74 -11.52 2.57
N PHE A 194 19.40 -10.38 2.43
CA PHE A 194 20.72 -10.25 1.81
C PHE A 194 21.80 -10.05 2.88
N SER A 195 22.82 -10.90 2.90
CA SER A 195 23.98 -10.71 3.77
C SER A 195 25.21 -11.43 3.24
N LYS A 196 26.34 -10.72 3.14
CA LYS A 196 27.65 -11.27 2.79
C LYS A 196 27.61 -12.11 1.49
N GLY A 197 27.02 -11.55 0.45
CA GLY A 197 26.90 -12.14 -0.88
C GLY A 197 25.90 -13.30 -0.97
N THR A 198 25.16 -13.56 0.12
CA THR A 198 24.22 -14.66 0.21
C THR A 198 22.79 -14.13 0.29
N LEU A 199 21.90 -14.74 -0.50
CA LEU A 199 20.46 -14.57 -0.39
C LEU A 199 19.88 -15.72 0.44
N TYR A 200 19.29 -15.40 1.59
CA TYR A 200 18.48 -16.33 2.37
C TYR A 200 17.03 -16.23 1.90
N PHE A 201 16.37 -17.35 1.66
CA PHE A 201 15.09 -17.43 0.95
C PHE A 201 14.13 -18.46 1.56
N GLY A 202 13.35 -17.99 2.54
CA GLY A 202 12.34 -18.76 3.27
C GLY A 202 12.85 -19.45 4.54
N GLY A 203 11.91 -19.93 5.36
CA GLY A 203 12.20 -20.48 6.69
C GLY A 203 13.06 -21.75 6.74
N GLU A 204 13.30 -22.41 5.61
CA GLU A 204 14.17 -23.59 5.55
C GLU A 204 15.66 -23.26 5.74
N GLN A 205 16.03 -22.00 5.55
CA GLN A 205 17.39 -21.48 5.80
C GLN A 205 17.47 -20.66 7.10
N ALA A 206 16.56 -20.91 8.04
CA ALA A 206 16.44 -20.11 9.26
C ALA A 206 17.73 -20.16 10.11
N ALA A 207 18.40 -21.32 10.19
CA ALA A 207 19.62 -21.48 10.98
C ALA A 207 20.75 -20.61 10.45
N GLU A 208 20.97 -20.59 9.13
CA GLU A 208 22.00 -19.77 8.48
C GLU A 208 21.62 -18.29 8.49
N ALA A 209 20.32 -17.98 8.34
CA ALA A 209 19.81 -16.62 8.32
C ALA A 209 19.86 -15.93 9.70
N LYS A 210 19.95 -16.67 10.82
CA LYS A 210 19.85 -16.11 12.18
C LYS A 210 20.78 -14.92 12.43
N LEU A 211 22.06 -15.06 12.11
CA LEU A 211 23.06 -14.00 12.32
C LEU A 211 22.77 -12.78 11.43
N ALA A 212 22.42 -13.00 10.16
CA ALA A 212 22.05 -11.93 9.24
C ALA A 212 20.79 -11.18 9.74
N ALA A 213 19.76 -11.93 10.11
CA ALA A 213 18.47 -11.40 10.52
C ALA A 213 18.58 -10.56 11.80
N THR A 214 19.25 -11.10 12.82
CA THR A 214 19.45 -10.42 14.11
C THR A 214 20.46 -9.27 14.02
N GLY A 215 21.39 -9.32 13.05
CA GLY A 215 22.32 -8.23 12.72
C GLY A 215 21.69 -7.10 11.88
N GLY A 216 20.40 -7.18 11.56
CA GLY A 216 19.69 -6.17 10.78
C GLY A 216 20.11 -6.15 9.31
N ALA A 217 20.16 -7.30 8.66
CA ALA A 217 20.31 -7.40 7.22
C ALA A 217 19.20 -6.64 6.46
N VAL A 218 19.47 -6.31 5.20
CA VAL A 218 18.45 -5.77 4.29
C VAL A 218 17.68 -6.92 3.63
N GLY A 219 16.45 -6.68 3.20
CA GLY A 219 15.60 -7.70 2.61
C GLY A 219 14.13 -7.45 2.87
N THR A 220 13.33 -8.49 2.72
CA THR A 220 11.90 -8.47 2.99
C THR A 220 11.57 -9.63 3.90
N TYR A 221 11.87 -9.50 5.19
CA TYR A 221 11.73 -10.61 6.13
C TYR A 221 11.25 -10.18 7.52
N THR A 222 10.73 -11.17 8.24
CA THR A 222 10.40 -11.12 9.66
C THR A 222 11.01 -12.32 10.37
N TYR A 223 11.30 -12.19 11.67
CA TYR A 223 11.83 -13.30 12.47
C TYR A 223 11.31 -13.33 13.90
N LEU A 224 11.39 -14.50 14.52
CA LEU A 224 11.33 -14.72 15.98
C LEU A 224 12.61 -15.39 16.45
N ASP A 225 13.23 -14.88 17.51
CA ASP A 225 14.32 -15.52 18.23
C ASP A 225 13.87 -15.79 19.67
N CYS A 226 13.61 -17.05 19.99
CA CYS A 226 13.02 -17.46 21.26
C CYS A 226 14.06 -18.06 22.20
N ASP A 227 14.02 -17.67 23.47
CA ASP A 227 14.68 -18.36 24.58
C ASP A 227 13.61 -19.03 25.47
N THR A 228 13.37 -20.31 25.21
CA THR A 228 12.39 -21.14 25.92
C THR A 228 12.73 -21.33 27.40
N ARG A 229 14.02 -21.27 27.76
CA ARG A 229 14.48 -21.39 29.16
C ARG A 229 14.20 -20.12 29.95
N ARG A 230 14.14 -18.97 29.29
CA ARG A 230 13.79 -17.67 29.88
C ARG A 230 12.34 -17.28 29.66
N CYS A 231 11.57 -18.04 28.86
CA CYS A 231 10.25 -17.65 28.36
C CYS A 231 10.27 -16.25 27.73
N GLU A 232 11.30 -15.99 26.91
CA GLU A 232 11.54 -14.71 26.25
C GLU A 232 11.54 -14.91 24.73
N CYS A 233 11.07 -13.91 23.99
CA CYS A 233 11.11 -13.91 22.54
C CYS A 233 11.44 -12.51 22.01
N ILE A 234 12.28 -12.43 20.98
CA ILE A 234 12.53 -11.22 20.22
C ILE A 234 11.88 -11.37 18.85
N ALA A 235 10.93 -10.49 18.52
CA ALA A 235 10.32 -10.38 17.21
C ALA A 235 10.88 -9.17 16.47
N GLY A 236 11.28 -9.35 15.21
CA GLY A 236 11.86 -8.27 14.41
C GLY A 236 11.63 -8.43 12.92
N SER A 237 12.14 -7.47 12.15
CA SER A 237 12.06 -7.43 10.69
C SER A 237 13.40 -7.01 10.07
N ASP A 238 13.44 -6.90 8.75
CA ASP A 238 14.57 -6.35 8.00
C ASP A 238 14.90 -4.90 8.40
N PHE A 239 16.06 -4.42 7.96
CA PHE A 239 16.58 -3.10 8.31
C PHE A 239 15.63 -1.93 7.96
N PHE A 240 14.81 -2.04 6.91
CA PHE A 240 13.89 -1.00 6.46
C PHE A 240 12.43 -1.25 6.86
N GLY A 241 12.19 -2.28 7.67
CA GLY A 241 10.86 -2.69 8.13
C GLY A 241 9.89 -2.95 6.99
N VAL A 242 10.36 -3.60 5.91
CA VAL A 242 9.48 -4.06 4.82
C VAL A 242 8.57 -5.16 5.36
N GLY A 243 9.15 -6.14 6.06
CA GLY A 243 8.40 -7.11 6.85
C GLY A 243 7.70 -6.43 8.03
N LYS A 244 6.42 -6.75 8.26
CA LYS A 244 5.64 -6.13 9.34
C LYS A 244 5.41 -7.10 10.50
N ILE A 245 5.64 -6.62 11.71
CA ILE A 245 5.25 -7.29 12.96
C ILE A 245 4.10 -6.51 13.60
N TYR A 246 3.08 -7.22 13.99
CA TYR A 246 1.95 -6.71 14.77
C TYR A 246 2.03 -7.29 16.16
N TYR A 247 1.61 -6.53 17.15
CA TYR A 247 1.59 -7.01 18.52
C TYR A 247 0.35 -6.53 19.26
N PHE A 248 -0.03 -7.29 20.29
CA PHE A 248 -1.13 -6.99 21.18
C PHE A 248 -0.64 -7.07 22.61
N VAL A 249 -0.92 -6.05 23.42
CA VAL A 249 -0.60 -6.06 24.86
C VAL A 249 -1.85 -5.72 25.65
N ARG A 250 -2.21 -6.60 26.58
CA ARG A 250 -3.26 -6.31 27.56
C ARG A 250 -3.04 -7.10 28.84
N SER A 251 -3.05 -6.37 29.96
CA SER A 251 -2.93 -6.96 31.29
C SER A 251 -1.63 -7.79 31.42
N LYS A 252 -1.75 -9.12 31.47
CA LYS A 252 -0.67 -10.09 31.68
C LYS A 252 -0.36 -10.91 30.43
N VAL A 253 -0.78 -10.42 29.26
CA VAL A 253 -0.66 -11.11 27.97
C VAL A 253 -0.03 -10.18 26.94
N ALA A 254 0.99 -10.67 26.26
CA ALA A 254 1.57 -10.05 25.08
C ALA A 254 1.61 -11.06 23.92
N ILE A 255 1.15 -10.66 22.74
CA ILE A 255 1.16 -11.48 21.52
C ILE A 255 1.91 -10.71 20.44
N ALA A 256 2.76 -11.36 19.67
CA ALA A 256 3.38 -10.80 18.47
C ALA A 256 3.19 -11.74 17.28
N SER A 257 2.96 -11.21 16.09
CA SER A 257 2.71 -11.97 14.87
C SER A 257 3.21 -11.20 13.66
N ASN A 258 3.76 -11.90 12.66
CA ASN A 258 4.08 -11.30 11.36
C ASN A 258 2.86 -11.20 10.43
N ARG A 259 1.66 -11.53 10.93
CA ARG A 259 0.40 -11.50 10.20
C ARG A 259 -0.71 -10.95 11.09
N TYR A 260 -1.22 -9.76 10.78
CA TYR A 260 -2.27 -9.13 11.58
C TYR A 260 -3.54 -10.00 11.67
N HIS A 261 -3.93 -10.67 10.58
CA HIS A 261 -5.04 -11.61 10.61
C HIS A 261 -4.83 -12.74 11.64
N LEU A 262 -3.62 -13.31 11.71
CA LEU A 262 -3.30 -14.33 12.72
C LEU A 262 -3.33 -13.75 14.13
N LEU A 263 -2.86 -12.52 14.33
CA LEU A 263 -2.94 -11.84 15.64
C LEU A 263 -4.39 -11.75 16.12
N LEU A 264 -5.32 -11.32 15.26
CA LEU A 264 -6.74 -11.18 15.58
C LEU A 264 -7.39 -12.54 15.91
N ILE A 265 -7.05 -13.58 15.16
CA ILE A 265 -7.52 -14.95 15.44
C ILE A 265 -7.04 -15.41 16.81
N LEU A 266 -5.77 -15.18 17.15
CA LEU A 266 -5.19 -15.55 18.45
C LEU A 266 -5.84 -14.79 19.60
N ILE A 267 -6.06 -13.48 19.45
CA ILE A 267 -6.77 -12.65 20.45
C ILE A 267 -8.12 -13.30 20.78
N ASN A 268 -8.91 -13.66 19.76
CA ASN A 268 -10.19 -14.31 20.00
C ASN A 268 -10.10 -15.74 20.52
N ALA A 269 -9.19 -16.56 19.98
CA ALA A 269 -9.00 -17.94 20.43
C ALA A 269 -8.66 -17.97 21.93
N MET A 270 -7.90 -16.98 22.42
CA MET A 270 -7.53 -16.82 23.83
C MET A 270 -8.65 -16.20 24.71
N GLY A 271 -9.81 -15.89 24.12
CA GLY A 271 -10.91 -15.21 24.81
C GLY A 271 -10.61 -13.76 25.19
N LEU A 272 -9.58 -13.15 24.60
CA LEU A 272 -9.25 -11.75 24.81
C LEU A 272 -10.20 -10.91 23.95
N THR A 273 -10.98 -10.02 24.56
CA THR A 273 -11.90 -9.14 23.82
C THR A 273 -11.29 -7.76 23.66
N GLY A 274 -10.80 -7.42 22.47
CA GLY A 274 -10.39 -6.05 22.16
C GLY A 274 -11.60 -5.11 22.12
N SER A 275 -11.45 -3.88 22.61
CA SER A 275 -12.37 -2.78 22.33
C SER A 275 -12.04 -2.18 20.97
N VAL A 276 -12.98 -1.47 20.37
CA VAL A 276 -12.74 -0.81 19.07
C VAL A 276 -12.18 0.59 19.31
N ASN A 277 -11.07 0.92 18.65
CA ASN A 277 -10.49 2.26 18.66
C ASN A 277 -11.34 3.19 17.77
N LYS A 278 -12.41 3.75 18.33
CA LYS A 278 -13.40 4.55 17.58
C LYS A 278 -12.77 5.72 16.85
N ARG A 279 -11.83 6.45 17.48
CA ARG A 279 -11.10 7.57 16.83
C ARG A 279 -10.39 7.12 15.56
N LYS A 280 -9.67 6.00 15.62
CA LYS A 280 -8.94 5.45 14.47
C LYS A 280 -9.88 4.97 13.37
N VAL A 281 -10.98 4.30 13.74
CA VAL A 281 -11.99 3.85 12.78
C VAL A 281 -12.62 5.03 12.04
N GLU A 282 -13.07 6.05 12.77
CA GLU A 282 -13.70 7.24 12.19
C GLU A 282 -12.72 8.01 11.28
N ALA A 283 -11.47 8.18 11.69
CA ALA A 283 -10.44 8.79 10.86
C ALA A 283 -10.18 7.99 9.58
N THR A 284 -10.13 6.65 9.68
CA THR A 284 -9.94 5.76 8.53
C THR A 284 -11.07 5.88 7.52
N LEU A 285 -12.33 6.05 7.97
CA LEU A 285 -13.50 6.20 7.10
C LEU A 285 -13.73 7.63 6.58
N SER A 286 -12.97 8.61 7.08
CA SER A 286 -13.16 10.02 6.72
C SER A 286 -12.53 10.41 5.38
N CYS A 287 -11.68 9.55 4.81
CA CYS A 287 -10.93 9.81 3.57
C CYS A 287 -11.08 8.68 2.55
N ILE A 288 -11.23 9.05 1.26
CA ILE A 288 -11.43 8.11 0.15
C ILE A 288 -10.16 7.81 -0.64
N ASP A 289 -9.33 8.82 -0.92
CA ASP A 289 -8.28 8.69 -1.93
C ASP A 289 -7.06 9.60 -1.67
N LEU A 290 -6.58 9.64 -0.42
CA LEU A 290 -5.32 10.32 -0.08
C LEU A 290 -4.25 9.29 0.24
N GLN A 291 -3.14 9.30 -0.53
CA GLN A 291 -2.17 8.21 -0.51
C GLN A 291 -1.64 7.85 0.89
N PRO A 292 -1.20 8.76 1.78
CA PRO A 292 -0.83 8.41 3.16
C PRO A 292 -1.91 7.70 3.97
N LEU A 293 -3.18 7.91 3.62
CA LEU A 293 -4.35 7.37 4.32
C LEU A 293 -4.96 6.15 3.63
N LEU A 294 -4.50 5.77 2.43
CA LEU A 294 -4.91 4.55 1.70
C LEU A 294 -4.36 3.25 2.33
N GLN A 295 -3.56 3.38 3.38
CA GLN A 295 -3.05 2.30 4.20
C GLN A 295 -3.17 2.67 5.68
N ASN A 296 -2.79 1.76 6.57
CA ASN A 296 -2.63 2.12 7.96
C ASN A 296 -1.56 3.21 8.10
N PHE A 297 -1.93 4.29 8.77
CA PHE A 297 -1.16 5.52 8.90
C PHE A 297 -0.78 5.80 10.37
N SER A 298 -0.96 4.81 11.26
CA SER A 298 -0.66 4.92 12.69
C SER A 298 -0.11 3.62 13.25
N SER A 299 0.73 3.72 14.28
CA SER A 299 1.16 2.59 15.09
C SER A 299 -0.01 1.89 15.79
N GLU A 300 -1.10 2.59 16.12
CA GLU A 300 -2.32 2.01 16.68
C GLU A 300 -3.22 1.44 15.58
N MET A 301 -3.77 0.24 15.83
CA MET A 301 -4.72 -0.41 14.94
C MET A 301 -6.18 -0.09 15.34
N GLU A 302 -7.16 -0.53 14.54
CA GLU A 302 -8.58 -0.32 14.84
C GLU A 302 -9.08 -1.14 16.05
N ILE A 303 -8.31 -2.14 16.50
CA ILE A 303 -8.56 -2.89 17.75
C ILE A 303 -7.64 -2.36 18.85
N GLU A 304 -8.22 -1.90 19.96
CA GLU A 304 -7.47 -1.37 21.10
C GLU A 304 -6.51 -2.41 21.69
N GLY A 305 -5.30 -1.96 22.00
CA GLY A 305 -4.21 -2.81 22.47
C GLY A 305 -3.43 -3.49 21.35
N ALA A 306 -3.94 -3.51 20.12
CA ALA A 306 -3.20 -3.98 18.95
C ALA A 306 -2.43 -2.82 18.27
N SER A 307 -1.20 -3.11 17.87
CA SER A 307 -0.29 -2.12 17.31
C SER A 307 0.58 -2.71 16.19
N LEU A 308 0.98 -1.86 15.26
CA LEU A 308 2.05 -2.11 14.29
C LEU A 308 3.40 -1.74 14.92
N LEU A 309 4.36 -2.65 14.85
CA LEU A 309 5.73 -2.41 15.31
C LEU A 309 6.39 -1.30 14.46
N PRO A 310 6.92 -0.22 15.06
CA PRO A 310 7.70 0.78 14.34
C PRO A 310 8.92 0.16 13.66
N VAL A 311 9.23 0.59 12.43
CA VAL A 311 10.29 0.00 11.58
C VAL A 311 11.69 0.13 12.18
N ASP A 312 11.89 1.11 13.06
CA ASP A 312 13.16 1.35 13.73
C ASP A 312 13.30 0.58 15.05
N HIS A 313 12.32 -0.27 15.42
CA HIS A 313 12.34 -1.06 16.64
C HIS A 313 12.20 -2.57 16.37
N ARG A 314 12.65 -3.36 17.34
CA ARG A 314 12.27 -4.78 17.51
C ARG A 314 11.52 -4.96 18.82
N LEU A 315 10.78 -6.05 18.96
CA LEU A 315 9.91 -6.28 20.12
C LEU A 315 10.45 -7.43 20.97
N ARG A 316 10.75 -7.16 22.25
CA ARG A 316 11.03 -8.20 23.23
C ARG A 316 9.74 -8.53 24.01
N LEU A 317 9.32 -9.78 23.98
CA LEU A 317 8.22 -10.30 24.77
C LEU A 317 8.76 -11.09 25.97
N ARG A 318 8.27 -10.80 27.17
CA ARG A 318 8.62 -11.53 28.39
C ARG A 318 7.57 -11.34 29.48
N ALA A 319 7.18 -12.45 30.12
CA ALA A 319 6.26 -12.46 31.26
C ALA A 319 4.98 -11.65 31.04
N GLY A 320 4.38 -11.72 29.83
CA GLY A 320 3.16 -10.97 29.51
C GLY A 320 3.36 -9.51 29.12
N HIS A 321 4.61 -9.03 29.07
CA HIS A 321 4.95 -7.67 28.66
C HIS A 321 5.63 -7.65 27.30
N ALA A 322 5.54 -6.50 26.63
CA ALA A 322 6.27 -6.22 25.40
C ALA A 322 7.11 -4.94 25.58
N VAL A 323 8.37 -5.00 25.18
CA VAL A 323 9.32 -3.88 25.25
C VAL A 323 9.87 -3.61 23.86
N LEU A 324 9.80 -2.35 23.44
CA LEU A 324 10.39 -1.91 22.18
C LEU A 324 11.88 -1.66 22.38
N GLU A 325 12.72 -2.29 21.56
CA GLU A 325 14.16 -2.09 21.56
C GLU A 325 14.59 -1.37 20.27
N PRO A 326 15.42 -0.33 20.35
CA PRO A 326 15.90 0.39 19.18
C PRO A 326 16.80 -0.52 18.31
N THR A 327 16.72 -0.34 16.99
CA THR A 327 17.55 -1.05 16.00
C THR A 327 18.65 -0.15 15.42
N GLY A 328 19.46 -0.67 14.51
CA GLY A 328 20.42 0.16 13.77
C GLY A 328 19.77 1.28 12.94
N LEU A 329 18.53 1.10 12.49
CA LEU A 329 17.78 2.15 11.80
C LEU A 329 17.39 3.28 12.76
N TYR A 330 17.04 2.96 14.02
CA TYR A 330 16.74 3.97 15.05
C TYR A 330 17.90 4.95 15.23
N SER A 331 19.11 4.40 15.38
CA SER A 331 20.32 5.20 15.53
C SER A 331 20.62 6.02 14.28
N MET A 332 20.38 5.46 13.09
CA MET A 332 20.61 6.14 11.82
C MET A 332 19.66 7.32 11.62
N LEU A 333 18.36 7.12 11.84
CA LEU A 333 17.34 8.17 11.67
C LEU A 333 17.51 9.34 12.64
N ARG A 334 18.14 9.11 13.79
CA ARG A 334 18.39 10.12 14.83
C ARG A 334 19.82 10.65 14.84
N SER A 335 20.65 10.20 13.91
CA SER A 335 22.02 10.70 13.79
C SER A 335 22.04 12.07 13.10
N GLU A 336 22.86 12.97 13.61
CA GLU A 336 23.12 14.28 12.99
C GLU A 336 24.07 14.10 11.80
N LEU A 337 23.55 13.56 10.70
CA LEU A 337 24.31 13.42 9.46
C LEU A 337 24.33 14.76 8.72
N GLU A 338 25.43 15.49 8.89
CA GLU A 338 25.76 16.64 8.07
C GLU A 338 26.33 16.20 6.71
N TYR A 339 26.08 17.01 5.68
CA TYR A 339 26.64 16.76 4.37
C TYR A 339 28.15 17.05 4.36
N SER A 340 28.93 16.07 3.92
CA SER A 340 30.34 16.24 3.56
C SER A 340 30.55 15.60 2.19
N PRO A 341 31.15 16.30 1.20
CA PRO A 341 31.38 15.73 -0.13
C PRO A 341 32.17 14.42 -0.10
N SER A 342 33.16 14.31 0.79
CA SER A 342 34.01 13.12 0.93
C SER A 342 33.25 11.93 1.51
N GLU A 343 32.45 12.17 2.57
CA GLU A 343 31.61 11.16 3.20
C GLU A 343 30.46 10.72 2.29
N HIS A 344 29.85 11.65 1.57
CA HIS A 344 28.84 11.37 0.58
C HIS A 344 29.37 10.45 -0.53
N LEU A 345 30.53 10.77 -1.10
CA LEU A 345 31.17 9.92 -2.10
C LEU A 345 31.55 8.54 -1.54
N ARG A 346 32.02 8.47 -0.29
CA ARG A 346 32.28 7.20 0.40
C ARG A 346 31.00 6.36 0.50
N HIS A 347 29.90 6.95 0.97
CA HIS A 347 28.60 6.28 1.06
C HIS A 347 28.07 5.83 -0.30
N LEU A 348 28.27 6.60 -1.38
CA LEU A 348 27.91 6.18 -2.74
C LEU A 348 28.75 5.00 -3.23
N ASN A 349 30.04 4.93 -2.92
CA ASN A 349 30.89 3.79 -3.28
C ASN A 349 30.53 2.53 -2.47
N ASP A 350 30.27 2.68 -1.17
CA ASP A 350 29.79 1.58 -0.33
C ASP A 350 28.43 1.07 -0.84
N ALA A 351 27.53 1.99 -1.20
CA ALA A 351 26.25 1.67 -1.81
C ALA A 351 26.41 0.91 -3.13
N LYS A 352 27.34 1.34 -4.01
CA LYS A 352 27.64 0.63 -5.25
C LYS A 352 27.98 -0.84 -4.98
N ALA A 353 28.86 -1.09 -4.02
CA ALA A 353 29.28 -2.44 -3.65
C ALA A 353 28.10 -3.26 -3.11
N GLU A 354 27.31 -2.70 -2.19
CA GLU A 354 26.11 -3.35 -1.63
C GLU A 354 25.10 -3.73 -2.72
N LEU A 355 24.83 -2.83 -3.68
CA LEU A 355 23.87 -3.09 -4.77
C LEU A 355 24.34 -4.19 -5.74
N ILE A 356 25.62 -4.18 -6.11
CA ILE A 356 26.23 -5.22 -6.95
C ILE A 356 26.20 -6.56 -6.22
N GLU A 357 26.52 -6.57 -4.92
CA GLU A 357 26.49 -7.75 -4.07
C GLU A 357 25.07 -8.33 -3.95
N ASN A 358 24.06 -7.48 -3.74
CA ASN A 358 22.66 -7.91 -3.69
C ASN A 358 22.22 -8.57 -5.00
N VAL A 359 22.51 -7.95 -6.15
CA VAL A 359 22.18 -8.54 -7.46
C VAL A 359 22.95 -9.83 -7.70
N GLY A 360 24.24 -9.87 -7.34
CA GLY A 360 25.08 -11.06 -7.40
C GLY A 360 24.51 -12.22 -6.56
N ALA A 361 24.03 -11.94 -5.35
CA ALA A 361 23.42 -12.93 -4.47
C ALA A 361 22.15 -13.56 -5.08
N ILE A 362 21.32 -12.78 -5.78
CA ILE A 362 20.14 -13.29 -6.51
C ILE A 362 20.59 -14.22 -7.63
N LEU A 363 21.56 -13.79 -8.45
CA LEU A 363 22.08 -14.56 -9.57
C LEU A 363 22.78 -15.85 -9.10
N ALA A 364 23.42 -15.84 -7.94
CA ALA A 364 24.11 -16.99 -7.37
C ALA A 364 23.16 -18.00 -6.68
N HIS A 365 21.91 -17.61 -6.39
CA HIS A 365 21.01 -18.45 -5.62
C HIS A 365 20.62 -19.74 -6.38
N PRO A 366 20.84 -20.95 -5.80
CA PRO A 366 20.69 -22.21 -6.51
C PRO A 366 19.23 -22.57 -6.84
N GLY A 367 18.26 -21.97 -6.13
CA GLY A 367 16.83 -22.19 -6.36
C GLY A 367 16.28 -21.51 -7.62
N PHE A 368 17.01 -20.56 -8.21
CA PHE A 368 16.54 -19.78 -9.35
C PHE A 368 17.25 -20.18 -10.63
N LYS A 369 16.57 -20.90 -11.51
CA LYS A 369 17.10 -21.24 -12.84
C LYS A 369 17.04 -20.06 -13.79
N THR A 370 16.01 -19.23 -13.65
CA THR A 370 15.80 -18.02 -14.44
C THR A 370 15.63 -16.81 -13.52
N VAL A 371 16.29 -15.71 -13.84
CA VAL A 371 16.18 -14.44 -13.12
C VAL A 371 15.66 -13.38 -14.09
N ILE A 372 14.45 -12.88 -13.84
CA ILE A 372 13.76 -11.94 -14.72
C ILE A 372 13.91 -10.53 -14.15
N PHE A 373 14.64 -9.65 -14.82
CA PHE A 373 14.80 -8.26 -14.43
C PHE A 373 13.78 -7.40 -15.16
N ASP A 374 12.99 -6.63 -14.42
CA ASP A 374 12.16 -5.59 -15.01
C ASP A 374 13.02 -4.41 -15.46
N LEU A 375 12.85 -4.00 -16.71
CA LEU A 375 13.50 -2.82 -17.28
C LEU A 375 12.44 -1.87 -17.84
N THR A 376 12.46 -0.65 -17.32
CA THR A 376 11.62 0.47 -17.75
C THR A 376 12.52 1.67 -18.05
N GLY A 377 11.97 2.73 -18.61
CA GLY A 377 12.64 4.02 -18.79
C GLY A 377 12.77 4.85 -17.50
N GLY A 378 12.20 4.38 -16.38
CA GLY A 378 12.28 5.01 -15.06
C GLY A 378 13.64 4.87 -14.37
N LEU A 379 13.80 5.58 -13.24
CA LEU A 379 15.06 5.64 -12.47
C LEU A 379 15.42 4.32 -11.78
N ASP A 380 14.40 3.65 -11.24
CA ASP A 380 14.53 2.51 -10.33
C ASP A 380 14.99 1.23 -11.01
N SER A 381 14.23 0.78 -12.01
CA SER A 381 14.56 -0.39 -12.82
C SER A 381 15.91 -0.23 -13.51
N ARG A 382 16.21 0.99 -13.98
CA ARG A 382 17.50 1.32 -14.59
C ARG A 382 18.67 1.19 -13.61
N LEU A 383 18.49 1.54 -12.34
CA LEU A 383 19.58 1.44 -11.35
C LEU A 383 19.88 -0.03 -11.03
N VAL A 384 18.84 -0.86 -10.93
CA VAL A 384 19.00 -2.32 -10.81
C VAL A 384 19.70 -2.89 -12.05
N TYR A 385 19.29 -2.46 -13.23
CA TYR A 385 19.91 -2.89 -14.48
C TYR A 385 21.39 -2.45 -14.57
N ALA A 386 21.71 -1.25 -14.10
CA ALA A 386 23.10 -0.78 -13.98
C ALA A 386 23.92 -1.66 -13.03
N ALA A 387 23.35 -2.07 -11.89
CA ALA A 387 24.01 -3.02 -10.99
C ALA A 387 24.22 -4.40 -11.67
N LEU A 388 23.24 -4.92 -12.39
CA LEU A 388 23.36 -6.15 -13.18
C LEU A 388 24.53 -6.10 -14.17
N THR A 389 24.72 -4.98 -14.88
CA THR A 389 25.84 -4.81 -15.83
C THR A 389 27.23 -4.82 -15.17
N ASN A 390 27.31 -4.70 -13.85
CA ASN A 390 28.54 -4.74 -13.06
C ASN A 390 28.75 -6.09 -12.34
N THR A 391 27.93 -7.11 -12.62
CA THR A 391 28.09 -8.46 -12.04
C THR A 391 28.69 -9.43 -13.04
N THR A 392 29.49 -10.39 -12.56
CA THR A 392 29.92 -11.55 -13.36
C THR A 392 28.90 -12.67 -13.20
N HIS A 393 28.25 -13.08 -14.28
CA HIS A 393 27.20 -14.09 -14.25
C HIS A 393 27.00 -14.76 -15.60
N ASP A 394 26.27 -15.87 -15.58
CA ASP A 394 25.76 -16.53 -16.78
C ASP A 394 24.58 -15.74 -17.35
N LYS A 395 24.80 -15.07 -18.49
CA LYS A 395 23.77 -14.28 -19.19
C LYS A 395 22.59 -15.13 -19.64
N ASP A 396 22.75 -16.43 -19.85
CA ASP A 396 21.67 -17.31 -20.31
C ASP A 396 20.60 -17.55 -19.25
N ARG A 397 20.89 -17.27 -17.98
CA ARG A 397 19.92 -17.30 -16.88
C ARG A 397 19.13 -16.01 -16.73
N VAL A 398 19.60 -14.92 -17.34
CA VAL A 398 18.99 -13.58 -17.21
C VAL A 398 17.98 -13.33 -18.32
N ARG A 399 16.82 -12.78 -17.94
CA ARG A 399 15.77 -12.36 -18.86
C ARG A 399 15.35 -10.93 -18.56
N ILE A 400 15.14 -10.12 -19.60
CA ILE A 400 14.67 -8.74 -19.46
C ILE A 400 13.17 -8.65 -19.76
N SER A 401 12.40 -8.28 -18.75
CA SER A 401 10.97 -7.98 -18.85
C SER A 401 10.80 -6.48 -19.12
N ALA A 402 10.37 -6.14 -20.33
CA ALA A 402 9.99 -4.78 -20.72
C ALA A 402 8.54 -4.82 -21.22
N ARG A 403 7.70 -3.91 -20.71
CA ARG A 403 6.25 -3.91 -20.97
C ARG A 403 5.83 -2.62 -21.67
N GLU A 404 4.90 -2.75 -22.61
CA GLU A 404 4.22 -1.58 -23.18
C GLU A 404 3.13 -1.12 -22.21
N THR A 405 3.19 0.15 -21.78
CA THR A 405 2.11 0.75 -20.98
C THR A 405 1.44 1.86 -21.79
N PRO A 406 0.11 1.88 -21.90
CA PRO A 406 -0.58 2.96 -22.62
C PRO A 406 -0.39 4.34 -21.98
N ALA A 407 -0.14 4.37 -20.67
CA ALA A 407 0.05 5.61 -19.91
C ALA A 407 1.40 6.28 -20.23
N GLU A 408 2.46 5.48 -20.48
CA GLU A 408 3.79 5.99 -20.80
C GLU A 408 4.36 5.23 -22.02
N PRO A 409 3.92 5.55 -23.25
CA PRO A 409 4.34 4.82 -24.45
C PRO A 409 5.85 4.85 -24.71
N ALA A 410 6.53 5.92 -24.27
CA ALA A 410 7.98 6.08 -24.39
C ALA A 410 8.78 5.08 -23.52
N ASP A 411 8.14 4.49 -22.51
CA ASP A 411 8.79 3.61 -21.54
C ASP A 411 9.41 2.37 -22.20
N LEU A 412 8.64 1.69 -23.05
CA LEU A 412 9.12 0.52 -23.80
C LEU A 412 10.27 0.89 -24.73
N GLU A 413 10.14 1.97 -25.49
CA GLU A 413 11.20 2.39 -26.43
C GLU A 413 12.53 2.66 -25.72
N ILE A 414 12.46 3.31 -24.56
CA ILE A 414 13.64 3.56 -23.73
C ILE A 414 14.19 2.24 -23.18
N ALA A 415 13.36 1.35 -22.65
CA ALA A 415 13.80 0.05 -22.15
C ALA A 415 14.49 -0.80 -23.24
N LEU A 416 13.95 -0.80 -24.47
CA LEU A 416 14.56 -1.47 -25.62
C LEU A 416 15.92 -0.86 -25.96
N SER A 417 15.99 0.47 -26.02
CA SER A 417 17.24 1.20 -26.25
C SER A 417 18.31 0.86 -25.22
N LEU A 418 17.97 0.87 -23.92
CA LEU A 418 18.89 0.51 -22.84
C LEU A 418 19.36 -0.95 -22.95
N ASN A 419 18.45 -1.90 -23.25
CA ASN A 419 18.83 -3.30 -23.38
C ASN A 419 19.70 -3.57 -24.63
N SER A 420 19.51 -2.82 -25.71
CA SER A 420 20.30 -2.96 -26.93
C SER A 420 21.81 -2.75 -26.71
N LEU A 421 22.18 -1.97 -25.70
CA LEU A 421 23.58 -1.66 -25.34
C LEU A 421 24.32 -2.84 -24.70
N TYR A 422 23.60 -3.79 -24.07
CA TYR A 422 24.20 -4.93 -23.35
C TYR A 422 23.72 -6.29 -23.86
N ALA A 423 22.69 -6.28 -24.71
CA ALA A 423 22.14 -7.41 -25.45
C ALA A 423 21.71 -8.60 -24.57
N TYR A 424 21.04 -8.36 -23.44
CA TYR A 424 20.40 -9.44 -22.70
C TYR A 424 19.17 -9.98 -23.44
N THR A 425 18.89 -11.26 -23.25
CA THR A 425 17.72 -11.93 -23.81
C THR A 425 16.44 -11.38 -23.18
N TYR A 426 15.44 -11.05 -23.99
CA TYR A 426 14.12 -10.66 -23.49
C TYR A 426 13.39 -11.84 -22.88
N ASP A 427 12.50 -11.56 -21.92
CA ASP A 427 11.67 -12.56 -21.29
C ASP A 427 10.77 -13.28 -22.31
N ASP A 428 11.03 -14.57 -22.48
CA ASP A 428 10.26 -15.52 -23.27
C ASP A 428 9.79 -16.71 -22.43
N CYS A 429 9.78 -16.58 -21.10
CA CYS A 429 9.45 -17.66 -20.19
C CYS A 429 7.99 -18.09 -20.32
N ASN A 430 7.75 -19.40 -20.32
CA ASN A 430 6.40 -19.95 -20.30
C ASN A 430 5.72 -19.61 -18.98
N ARG A 431 4.53 -19.00 -19.06
CA ARG A 431 3.75 -18.58 -17.90
C ARG A 431 2.59 -19.53 -17.68
N HIS A 432 2.42 -19.97 -16.43
CA HIS A 432 1.20 -20.63 -15.99
C HIS A 432 0.31 -19.59 -15.31
N ILE A 433 -0.87 -19.34 -15.86
CA ILE A 433 -1.88 -18.49 -15.24
C ILE A 433 -2.86 -19.39 -14.51
N GLU A 434 -2.80 -19.32 -13.19
CA GLU A 434 -3.80 -19.94 -12.33
C GLU A 434 -5.03 -19.05 -12.25
N LYS A 435 -6.21 -19.67 -12.37
CA LYS A 435 -7.47 -18.96 -12.16
C LYS A 435 -7.62 -18.66 -10.68
N SER A 436 -7.89 -17.40 -10.36
CA SER A 436 -8.36 -17.07 -9.01
C SER A 436 -9.75 -17.68 -8.83
N ARG A 437 -9.99 -18.39 -7.71
CA ARG A 437 -11.35 -18.80 -7.36
C ARG A 437 -12.13 -17.54 -7.01
N ASN A 438 -13.17 -17.22 -7.76
CA ASN A 438 -13.95 -15.99 -7.54
C ASN A 438 -14.50 -15.88 -6.11
N ASP A 439 -14.76 -16.99 -5.43
CA ASP A 439 -15.21 -17.04 -4.02
C ASP A 439 -14.10 -16.66 -3.03
N SER A 440 -12.84 -16.86 -3.42
CA SER A 440 -11.68 -16.57 -2.59
C SER A 440 -11.06 -15.21 -2.88
N LEU A 441 -11.33 -14.54 -4.00
CA LEU A 441 -10.67 -13.26 -4.34
C LEU A 441 -10.75 -12.20 -3.23
N LEU A 442 -11.96 -11.96 -2.70
CA LEU A 442 -12.14 -11.03 -1.59
C LEU A 442 -11.47 -11.54 -0.30
N SER A 443 -11.62 -12.83 0.01
CA SER A 443 -11.06 -13.44 1.22
C SER A 443 -9.54 -13.49 1.21
N ASP A 444 -8.93 -13.85 0.09
CA ASP A 444 -7.48 -13.90 -0.16
C ASP A 444 -6.90 -12.50 0.00
N SER A 445 -7.45 -11.51 -0.73
CA SER A 445 -6.95 -10.14 -0.68
C SER A 445 -7.14 -9.54 0.71
N MET A 446 -8.32 -9.68 1.33
CA MET A 446 -8.59 -9.16 2.68
C MET A 446 -7.79 -9.88 3.76
N SER A 447 -7.59 -11.20 3.67
CA SER A 447 -6.75 -11.93 4.63
C SER A 447 -5.32 -11.38 4.67
N HIS A 448 -4.80 -10.91 3.53
CA HIS A 448 -3.46 -10.32 3.38
C HIS A 448 -3.42 -8.79 3.61
N LYS A 449 -4.53 -8.07 3.42
CA LYS A 449 -4.59 -6.60 3.50
C LYS A 449 -5.32 -6.04 4.73
N ILE A 450 -6.03 -6.86 5.50
CA ILE A 450 -6.84 -6.43 6.66
C ILE A 450 -6.02 -5.54 7.60
N GLY A 451 -6.56 -4.36 7.90
CA GLY A 451 -5.93 -3.33 8.74
C GLY A 451 -4.60 -2.77 8.21
N GLN A 452 -4.19 -3.10 6.98
CA GLN A 452 -2.90 -2.72 6.42
C GLN A 452 -3.05 -1.82 5.21
N SER A 453 -3.77 -2.28 4.19
CA SER A 453 -3.95 -1.56 2.94
C SER A 453 -5.42 -1.54 2.55
N TYR A 454 -5.91 -0.37 2.18
CA TYR A 454 -7.27 -0.17 1.70
C TYR A 454 -7.32 0.02 0.19
N ALA A 455 -6.17 0.24 -0.45
CA ALA A 455 -6.05 0.40 -1.87
C ALA A 455 -6.57 -0.84 -2.62
N TYR A 456 -7.48 -0.62 -3.55
CA TYR A 456 -7.93 -1.64 -4.48
C TYR A 456 -6.83 -1.97 -5.49
N THR A 457 -6.50 -3.25 -5.57
CA THR A 457 -5.62 -3.80 -6.61
C THR A 457 -6.40 -4.94 -7.26
N PRO A 458 -6.74 -4.84 -8.55
CA PRO A 458 -7.51 -5.89 -9.22
C PRO A 458 -6.65 -7.15 -9.34
N ASP A 459 -6.84 -8.11 -8.44
CA ASP A 459 -6.14 -9.40 -8.43
C ASP A 459 -6.79 -10.37 -9.44
N ILE A 460 -6.65 -10.10 -10.75
CA ILE A 460 -7.42 -10.82 -11.78
C ILE A 460 -6.81 -12.18 -12.14
N ALA A 461 -5.51 -12.39 -11.91
CA ALA A 461 -4.82 -13.62 -12.31
C ALA A 461 -3.51 -13.82 -11.55
N ARG A 462 -3.24 -15.05 -11.12
CA ARG A 462 -1.94 -15.43 -10.53
C ARG A 462 -1.01 -15.99 -11.58
N GLN A 463 0.11 -15.33 -11.80
CA GLN A 463 1.15 -15.80 -12.72
C GLN A 463 2.24 -16.57 -11.96
N ASN A 464 2.65 -17.70 -12.53
CA ASN A 464 3.72 -18.53 -12.00
C ASN A 464 4.67 -18.94 -13.12
N ILE A 465 5.97 -18.72 -12.88
CA ILE A 465 7.07 -19.27 -13.66
C ILE A 465 7.89 -20.14 -12.69
N ARG A 466 8.07 -21.42 -13.05
CA ARG A 466 8.72 -22.39 -12.15
C ARG A 466 10.21 -22.07 -12.00
N ASN A 467 10.71 -22.14 -10.76
CA ASN A 467 12.12 -21.92 -10.41
C ASN A 467 12.67 -20.58 -10.95
N SER A 468 11.84 -19.55 -11.01
CA SER A 468 12.28 -18.20 -11.34
C SER A 468 12.10 -17.25 -10.17
N VAL A 469 12.76 -16.12 -10.30
CA VAL A 469 12.56 -14.96 -9.44
C VAL A 469 12.47 -13.72 -10.34
N ARG A 470 11.62 -12.78 -9.95
CA ARG A 470 11.52 -11.49 -10.59
C ARG A 470 12.29 -10.46 -9.78
N VAL A 471 13.07 -9.63 -10.46
CA VAL A 471 13.88 -8.58 -9.85
C VAL A 471 13.33 -7.25 -10.32
N THR A 472 12.88 -6.43 -9.38
CA THR A 472 12.19 -5.17 -9.65
C THR A 472 13.02 -3.99 -9.18
N GLY A 473 12.69 -2.79 -9.66
CA GLY A 473 13.29 -1.53 -9.20
C GLY A 473 12.83 -1.07 -7.81
N ALA A 474 12.09 -1.90 -7.06
CA ALA A 474 11.55 -1.53 -5.76
C ALA A 474 12.62 -0.95 -4.81
N TYR A 475 12.18 -0.11 -3.88
CA TYR A 475 12.98 0.52 -2.80
C TYR A 475 13.89 1.69 -3.18
N GLY A 476 13.97 2.10 -4.45
CA GLY A 476 14.66 3.35 -4.80
C GLY A 476 14.03 4.58 -4.14
N GLU A 477 12.73 4.56 -3.90
CA GLU A 477 11.97 5.58 -3.16
C GLU A 477 12.34 5.70 -1.68
N ILE A 478 12.83 4.63 -1.05
CA ILE A 478 13.34 4.73 0.32
C ILE A 478 14.82 5.02 0.35
N CYS A 479 15.62 4.39 -0.52
CA CYS A 479 17.07 4.43 -0.41
C CYS A 479 17.72 5.57 -1.20
N ALA A 480 17.19 5.92 -2.38
CA ALA A 480 17.92 6.73 -3.36
C ALA A 480 17.34 8.13 -3.61
N ARG A 481 16.04 8.35 -3.37
CA ARG A 481 15.38 9.65 -3.59
C ARG A 481 14.30 9.93 -2.55
N ALA A 482 13.92 11.20 -2.42
CA ALA A 482 12.70 11.56 -1.73
C ALA A 482 11.46 11.12 -2.54
N TYR A 483 10.43 10.61 -1.88
CA TYR A 483 9.17 10.22 -2.53
C TYR A 483 8.02 11.15 -2.16
N TYR A 484 7.68 11.24 -0.88
CA TYR A 484 6.58 12.08 -0.41
C TYR A 484 6.95 13.55 -0.47
N SER A 485 8.14 13.93 -0.03
CA SER A 485 8.55 15.33 0.05
C SER A 485 8.98 15.92 -1.31
N ARG A 486 9.32 15.10 -2.31
CA ARG A 486 9.88 15.56 -3.60
C ARG A 486 9.03 16.61 -4.31
N LYS A 487 7.71 16.50 -4.25
CA LYS A 487 6.78 17.45 -4.88
C LYS A 487 6.44 18.65 -4.00
N HIS A 488 7.02 18.76 -2.81
CA HIS A 488 6.64 19.72 -1.77
C HIS A 488 7.78 20.64 -1.32
N PHE A 489 9.02 20.31 -1.71
CA PHE A 489 10.18 21.17 -1.52
C PHE A 489 9.99 22.58 -2.07
N ASP A 490 10.39 23.59 -1.29
CA ASP A 490 10.32 25.02 -1.65
C ASP A 490 8.90 25.52 -1.97
N LYS A 491 7.89 24.76 -1.57
CA LYS A 491 6.48 25.16 -1.69
C LYS A 491 5.98 25.64 -0.34
N TYR A 492 4.80 26.26 -0.36
CA TYR A 492 4.18 26.84 0.84
C TYR A 492 3.94 25.87 2.00
N ILE A 493 4.02 24.56 1.75
CA ILE A 493 3.90 23.50 2.76
C ILE A 493 5.24 23.05 3.34
N ASP A 494 6.37 23.57 2.86
CA ASP A 494 7.68 23.39 3.47
C ASP A 494 7.78 24.33 4.69
N THR A 495 7.21 23.90 5.81
CA THR A 495 7.00 24.73 7.02
C THR A 495 8.06 24.50 8.09
N LYS A 496 8.08 25.38 9.09
CA LYS A 496 8.99 25.27 10.24
C LYS A 496 8.49 24.31 11.31
N THR A 497 7.17 24.23 11.53
CA THR A 497 6.58 23.38 12.56
C THR A 497 5.72 22.28 11.94
N LEU A 498 5.55 21.20 12.69
CA LEU A 498 4.80 20.04 12.24
C LEU A 498 3.29 20.33 12.21
N GLU A 499 2.78 21.11 13.16
CA GLU A 499 1.39 21.54 13.24
C GLU A 499 0.99 22.34 11.98
N GLU A 500 1.85 23.28 11.58
CA GLU A 500 1.64 24.09 10.38
C GLU A 500 1.69 23.23 9.11
N PHE A 501 2.63 22.28 9.05
CA PHE A 501 2.72 21.31 7.95
C PHE A 501 1.42 20.52 7.81
N VAL A 502 0.95 19.91 8.90
CA VAL A 502 -0.24 19.06 8.90
C VAL A 502 -1.48 19.87 8.52
N GLU A 503 -1.63 21.09 9.05
CA GLU A 503 -2.77 21.93 8.69
C GLU A 503 -2.79 22.24 7.19
N LYS A 504 -1.67 22.73 6.64
CA LYS A 504 -1.55 23.07 5.22
C LYS A 504 -1.70 21.84 4.31
N TYR A 505 -1.13 20.70 4.70
CA TYR A 505 -1.25 19.44 3.96
C TYR A 505 -2.72 19.00 3.85
N PHE A 506 -3.49 19.06 4.93
CA PHE A 506 -4.91 18.70 4.88
C PHE A 506 -5.75 19.72 4.10
N ILE A 507 -5.44 21.02 4.19
CA ILE A 507 -6.09 22.05 3.35
C ILE A 507 -5.90 21.77 1.85
N LEU A 508 -4.71 21.34 1.45
CA LEU A 508 -4.40 20.92 0.08
C LEU A 508 -5.20 19.72 -0.40
N HIS A 509 -5.61 18.85 0.53
CA HIS A 509 -6.16 17.55 0.22
C HIS A 509 -7.61 17.36 0.69
N TYR A 510 -8.31 18.44 1.10
CA TYR A 510 -9.70 18.34 1.55
C TYR A 510 -10.63 17.69 0.53
N THR A 511 -10.36 17.77 -0.77
CA THR A 511 -11.14 17.11 -1.84
C THR A 511 -11.15 15.59 -1.75
N HIS A 512 -10.28 14.98 -0.93
CA HIS A 512 -10.22 13.54 -0.71
C HIS A 512 -11.00 13.08 0.54
N PHE A 513 -11.69 13.99 1.23
CA PHE A 513 -12.45 13.69 2.44
C PHE A 513 -13.95 13.55 2.16
N ILE A 514 -14.67 12.84 3.02
CA ILE A 514 -16.13 12.69 2.91
C ILE A 514 -16.88 12.92 4.22
N ALA A 515 -16.20 12.96 5.37
CA ALA A 515 -16.85 13.20 6.66
C ALA A 515 -17.27 14.68 6.82
N ASP A 516 -18.56 14.89 7.14
CA ASP A 516 -19.18 16.20 7.41
C ASP A 516 -19.15 16.51 8.90
N PHE A 517 -18.02 16.99 9.40
CA PHE A 517 -17.94 17.91 10.54
C PHE A 517 -16.49 18.23 10.89
N PRO A 518 -16.22 19.39 11.49
CA PRO A 518 -14.88 19.76 11.99
C PRO A 518 -14.24 18.71 12.91
N GLY A 519 -15.03 17.97 13.70
CA GLY A 519 -14.49 17.02 14.68
C GLY A 519 -13.84 15.76 14.08
N ALA A 520 -14.34 15.18 12.97
CA ALA A 520 -13.69 14.03 12.33
C ALA A 520 -12.40 14.45 11.63
N GLN A 521 -12.42 15.64 11.04
CA GLN A 521 -11.24 16.22 10.38
C GLN A 521 -10.16 16.58 11.39
N ASN A 522 -10.53 17.17 12.53
CA ASN A 522 -9.60 17.40 13.62
C ASN A 522 -9.09 16.08 14.19
N THR A 523 -9.96 15.07 14.34
CA THR A 523 -9.55 13.74 14.82
C THR A 523 -8.46 13.11 13.94
N ILE A 524 -8.62 13.15 12.61
CA ILE A 524 -7.61 12.59 11.70
C ILE A 524 -6.34 13.44 11.68
N LYS A 525 -6.44 14.77 11.71
CA LYS A 525 -5.27 15.67 11.80
C LYS A 525 -4.50 15.40 13.10
N ASP A 526 -5.18 15.30 14.23
CA ASP A 526 -4.59 15.04 15.54
C ASP A 526 -3.90 13.66 15.58
N LEU A 527 -4.54 12.64 15.01
CA LEU A 527 -3.91 11.32 14.89
C LEU A 527 -2.69 11.37 13.98
N PHE A 528 -2.79 12.04 12.83
CA PHE A 528 -1.69 12.16 11.88
C PHE A 528 -0.50 12.95 12.47
N LEU A 529 -0.79 14.06 13.15
CA LEU A 529 0.17 14.89 13.88
C LEU A 529 0.86 14.09 15.00
N ASN A 530 0.09 13.35 15.80
CA ASN A 530 0.62 12.50 16.88
C ASN A 530 1.49 11.36 16.36
N GLU A 531 1.22 10.81 15.18
CA GLU A 531 2.08 9.78 14.58
C GLU A 531 3.33 10.40 13.96
N MET A 532 3.19 11.51 13.24
CA MET A 532 4.32 12.25 12.69
C MET A 532 5.30 12.74 13.76
N SER A 533 4.82 13.14 14.94
CA SER A 533 5.68 13.60 16.05
C SER A 533 6.52 12.49 16.68
N LYS A 534 6.13 11.22 16.49
CA LYS A 534 6.90 10.04 16.92
C LYS A 534 7.97 9.64 15.88
N ILE A 535 7.83 10.10 14.64
CA ILE A 535 8.71 9.75 13.53
C ILE A 535 9.91 10.72 13.52
N PRO A 536 11.15 10.21 13.59
CA PRO A 536 12.33 11.05 13.54
C PRO A 536 12.43 11.79 12.20
N GLY A 537 12.81 13.07 12.26
CA GLY A 537 13.08 13.94 11.12
C GLY A 537 13.52 15.31 11.62
N ARG A 538 14.42 15.98 10.90
CA ARG A 538 14.95 17.30 11.30
C ARG A 538 14.03 18.44 10.88
N THR A 539 13.16 18.18 9.90
CA THR A 539 12.12 19.10 9.43
C THR A 539 10.80 18.36 9.29
N PRO A 540 9.64 19.07 9.28
CA PRO A 540 8.35 18.44 9.03
C PRO A 540 8.30 17.63 7.72
N LEU A 541 8.93 18.12 6.65
CA LEU A 541 9.03 17.39 5.38
C LEU A 541 9.88 16.12 5.48
N GLU A 542 10.96 16.14 6.27
CA GLU A 542 11.77 14.94 6.49
C GLU A 542 11.02 13.90 7.33
N SER A 543 10.28 14.32 8.36
CA SER A 543 9.37 13.43 9.09
C SER A 543 8.28 12.87 8.16
N PHE A 544 7.78 13.66 7.20
CA PHE A 544 6.78 13.20 6.23
C PHE A 544 7.36 12.22 5.22
N GLU A 545 8.61 12.41 4.79
CA GLU A 545 9.34 11.42 4.01
C GLU A 545 9.54 10.12 4.80
N ASN A 546 9.92 10.22 6.07
CA ASN A 546 10.07 9.03 6.92
C ASN A 546 8.72 8.37 7.24
N PHE A 547 7.61 9.11 7.20
CA PHE A 547 6.26 8.53 7.27
C PHE A 547 6.02 7.47 6.18
N TYR A 548 6.54 7.71 4.97
CA TYR A 548 6.49 6.72 3.89
C TYR A 548 7.23 5.44 4.28
N LEU A 549 8.44 5.55 4.83
CA LEU A 549 9.25 4.41 5.30
C LEU A 549 8.50 3.61 6.38
N PHE A 550 7.92 4.29 7.37
CA PHE A 550 7.25 3.64 8.50
C PHE A 550 5.99 2.86 8.08
N PHE A 551 5.14 3.48 7.25
CA PHE A 551 3.79 2.98 7.02
C PHE A 551 3.54 2.41 5.63
N ARG A 552 4.14 2.95 4.58
CA ARG A 552 3.79 2.60 3.19
C ARG A 552 4.81 1.68 2.53
N ASN A 553 6.11 1.87 2.77
CA ASN A 553 7.17 1.13 2.07
C ASN A 553 6.98 -0.39 2.15
N GLY A 554 6.79 -0.92 3.36
CA GLY A 554 6.54 -2.36 3.58
C GLY A 554 5.19 -2.87 3.08
N ILE A 555 4.34 -2.00 2.52
CA ILE A 555 3.07 -2.38 1.90
C ILE A 555 3.15 -2.29 0.38
N HIS A 556 3.82 -1.25 -0.14
CA HIS A 556 3.91 -0.98 -1.57
C HIS A 556 4.67 -2.08 -2.33
N PHE A 557 5.70 -2.65 -1.70
CA PHE A 557 6.62 -3.63 -2.31
C PHE A 557 6.69 -4.95 -1.56
N SER A 558 5.68 -5.31 -0.75
CA SER A 558 5.66 -6.60 -0.05
C SER A 558 4.83 -7.63 -0.81
N ASP A 559 5.50 -8.67 -1.28
CA ASP A 559 4.88 -9.86 -1.87
C ASP A 559 3.92 -10.58 -0.90
N GLN A 560 4.11 -10.39 0.40
CA GLN A 560 3.18 -10.92 1.40
C GLN A 560 1.80 -10.26 1.29
N ILE A 561 1.71 -9.04 0.74
CA ILE A 561 0.46 -8.29 0.57
C ILE A 561 -0.04 -8.37 -0.89
N ARG A 562 0.88 -8.46 -1.84
CA ARG A 562 0.60 -8.61 -3.27
C ARG A 562 0.31 -10.08 -3.61
N CYS A 563 -0.97 -10.44 -3.66
CA CYS A 563 -1.41 -11.82 -3.90
C CYS A 563 -1.62 -12.16 -5.39
N ASP A 564 -1.23 -11.24 -6.28
CA ASP A 564 -1.33 -11.31 -7.74
C ASP A 564 -0.18 -12.13 -8.38
N TYR A 565 0.96 -12.27 -7.72
CA TYR A 565 2.07 -13.08 -8.23
C TYR A 565 2.36 -14.28 -7.33
N ARG A 566 2.59 -15.45 -7.94
CA ARG A 566 3.19 -16.60 -7.26
C ARG A 566 4.69 -16.68 -7.44
N GLU A 567 5.23 -15.96 -8.44
CA GLU A 567 6.67 -15.77 -8.55
C GLU A 567 7.15 -14.81 -7.46
N PRO A 568 8.23 -15.12 -6.74
CA PRO A 568 8.82 -14.18 -5.79
C PRO A 568 9.37 -12.95 -6.52
N GLU A 569 9.12 -11.77 -6.00
CA GLU A 569 9.74 -10.51 -6.42
C GLU A 569 10.79 -10.08 -5.38
N LEU A 570 11.96 -9.65 -5.86
CA LEU A 570 13.04 -9.13 -5.01
C LEU A 570 13.46 -7.74 -5.50
N GLY A 571 13.56 -6.79 -4.58
CA GLY A 571 14.09 -5.44 -4.86
C GLY A 571 15.52 -5.29 -4.32
N PRO A 572 16.57 -5.33 -5.14
CA PRO A 572 17.95 -5.31 -4.67
C PRO A 572 18.46 -3.91 -4.32
N LEU A 573 17.65 -2.85 -4.51
CA LEU A 573 18.03 -1.47 -4.20
C LEU A 573 18.11 -1.14 -2.70
N MET A 574 17.80 -2.09 -1.83
CA MET A 574 17.94 -1.91 -0.39
C MET A 574 19.41 -1.84 0.01
N SER A 575 19.90 -0.62 0.25
CA SER A 575 21.28 -0.35 0.66
C SER A 575 21.28 0.62 1.85
N LYS A 576 21.98 0.23 2.93
CA LYS A 576 22.12 1.08 4.12
C LYS A 576 22.98 2.30 3.81
N SER A 577 24.02 2.10 3.00
CA SER A 577 24.94 3.17 2.60
C SER A 577 24.26 4.16 1.64
N LEU A 578 23.42 3.68 0.73
CA LEU A 578 22.63 4.56 -0.15
C LEU A 578 21.63 5.41 0.65
N PHE A 579 20.97 4.78 1.63
CA PHE A 579 20.05 5.49 2.52
C PHE A 579 20.77 6.55 3.36
N LYS A 580 21.98 6.27 3.87
CA LYS A 580 22.82 7.28 4.55
C LYS A 580 23.17 8.45 3.63
N ALA A 581 23.56 8.17 2.38
CA ALA A 581 23.82 9.22 1.40
C ALA A 581 22.58 10.10 1.22
N LYS A 582 21.41 9.50 0.97
CA LYS A 582 20.13 10.21 0.89
C LYS A 582 19.87 11.08 2.12
N MET A 583 19.96 10.51 3.32
CA MET A 583 19.73 11.23 4.57
C MET A 583 20.68 12.42 4.76
N SER A 584 21.98 12.23 4.52
CA SER A 584 22.98 13.31 4.68
C SER A 584 22.71 14.48 3.73
N THR A 585 22.12 14.21 2.56
CA THR A 585 21.85 15.22 1.53
C THR A 585 20.44 15.80 1.56
N PHE A 586 19.49 15.24 2.31
CA PHE A 586 18.05 15.57 2.19
C PHE A 586 17.73 17.08 2.28
N ARG A 587 18.49 17.82 3.10
CA ARG A 587 18.32 19.27 3.28
C ARG A 587 19.08 20.12 2.26
N GLU A 588 20.20 19.59 1.77
CA GLU A 588 21.10 20.29 0.84
C GLU A 588 20.65 20.11 -0.61
N PHE A 589 20.29 18.87 -0.97
CA PHE A 589 19.95 18.47 -2.32
C PHE A 589 18.57 17.86 -2.33
N LYS A 590 17.63 18.65 -2.81
CA LYS A 590 16.23 18.29 -2.95
C LYS A 590 16.07 17.37 -4.17
N GLY A 591 15.10 16.45 -4.10
CA GLY A 591 14.75 15.58 -5.22
C GLY A 591 15.51 14.25 -5.31
N ALA A 592 16.04 13.94 -6.49
CA ALA A 592 16.57 12.65 -6.92
C ALA A 592 18.08 12.67 -7.22
N ARG A 593 18.80 13.71 -6.77
CA ARG A 593 20.26 13.86 -6.99
C ARG A 593 21.07 12.60 -6.63
N VAL A 594 20.84 12.04 -5.43
CA VAL A 594 21.57 10.84 -4.97
C VAL A 594 21.37 9.66 -5.94
N GLN A 595 20.17 9.48 -6.47
CA GLN A 595 19.88 8.43 -7.44
C GLN A 595 20.58 8.67 -8.78
N PHE A 596 20.65 9.91 -9.26
CA PHE A 596 21.38 10.25 -10.49
C PHE A 596 22.90 10.07 -10.32
N GLU A 597 23.47 10.53 -9.21
CA GLU A 597 24.89 10.33 -8.91
C GLU A 597 25.22 8.83 -8.77
N MET A 598 24.34 8.06 -8.12
CA MET A 598 24.47 6.61 -8.03
C MET A 598 24.38 5.96 -9.42
N MET A 599 23.46 6.40 -10.28
CA MET A 599 23.37 5.90 -11.66
C MET A 599 24.65 6.17 -12.43
N ALA A 600 25.19 7.39 -12.36
CA ALA A 600 26.44 7.75 -13.03
C ALA A 600 27.63 6.93 -12.52
N LEU A 601 27.73 6.76 -11.20
CA LEU A 601 28.76 5.96 -10.55
C LEU A 601 28.67 4.47 -10.87
N MET A 602 27.45 3.95 -11.01
CA MET A 602 27.20 2.55 -11.36
C MET A 602 27.44 2.30 -12.86
N ASN A 603 26.88 3.14 -13.73
CA ASN A 603 26.96 3.00 -15.18
C ASN A 603 26.72 4.36 -15.89
N PRO A 604 27.79 5.06 -16.32
CA PRO A 604 27.68 6.38 -16.93
C PRO A 604 26.91 6.40 -18.27
N VAL A 605 26.97 5.31 -19.03
CA VAL A 605 26.25 5.18 -20.31
C VAL A 605 24.74 5.15 -20.09
N LEU A 606 24.28 4.42 -19.07
CA LEU A 606 22.86 4.36 -18.71
C LEU A 606 22.37 5.68 -18.08
N ALA A 607 23.23 6.38 -17.35
CA ALA A 607 22.93 7.68 -16.76
C ALA A 607 22.70 8.78 -17.80
N ALA A 608 23.49 8.79 -18.89
CA ALA A 608 23.39 9.75 -19.98
C ALA A 608 22.17 9.53 -20.90
N HIS A 609 21.53 8.37 -20.83
CA HIS A 609 20.36 8.08 -21.66
C HIS A 609 19.11 8.79 -21.12
N ARG A 610 18.23 9.28 -22.01
CA ARG A 610 16.96 9.92 -21.61
C ARG A 610 16.10 9.03 -20.69
N TYR A 611 15.40 9.65 -19.74
CA TYR A 611 14.39 9.04 -18.87
C TYR A 611 13.00 9.12 -19.51
N ALA A 612 12.08 8.25 -19.09
CA ALA A 612 10.69 8.28 -19.59
C ALA A 612 9.94 9.55 -19.13
N SER A 613 10.19 9.99 -17.90
CA SER A 613 9.60 11.20 -17.33
C SER A 613 10.36 12.45 -17.78
N GLN A 614 9.62 13.46 -18.28
CA GLN A 614 10.20 14.77 -18.59
C GLN A 614 10.66 15.52 -17.35
N ASP A 615 10.00 15.31 -16.20
CA ASP A 615 10.41 15.91 -14.93
C ASP A 615 11.78 15.38 -14.51
N ASP A 616 12.01 14.07 -14.65
CA ASP A 616 13.32 13.47 -14.34
C ASP A 616 14.40 13.96 -15.30
N ASN A 617 14.11 14.12 -16.60
CA ASN A 617 15.06 14.69 -17.56
C ASN A 617 15.40 16.15 -17.25
N THR A 618 14.40 16.94 -16.84
CA THR A 618 14.59 18.35 -16.46
C THR A 618 15.45 18.46 -15.20
N GLU A 619 15.13 17.68 -14.17
CA GLU A 619 15.88 17.65 -12.92
C GLU A 619 17.31 17.15 -13.14
N TYR A 620 17.50 16.09 -13.93
CA TYR A 620 18.82 15.62 -14.34
C TYR A 620 19.62 16.72 -15.06
N GLY A 621 18.99 17.44 -15.99
CA GLY A 621 19.60 18.56 -16.71
C GLY A 621 20.05 19.69 -15.79
N GLN A 622 19.24 20.06 -14.80
CA GLN A 622 19.56 21.07 -13.79
C GLN A 622 20.69 20.65 -12.84
N LEU A 623 20.77 19.37 -12.52
CA LEU A 623 21.79 18.82 -11.63
C LEU A 623 23.10 18.48 -12.36
N SER A 624 23.07 18.23 -13.67
CA SER A 624 24.26 17.85 -14.46
C SER A 624 25.44 18.83 -14.37
N PRO A 625 25.27 20.16 -14.27
CA PRO A 625 26.38 21.10 -14.10
C PRO A 625 26.95 21.15 -12.67
N GLN A 626 26.21 20.61 -11.68
CA GLN A 626 26.50 20.71 -10.24
C GLN A 626 26.82 19.36 -9.57
N THR A 627 26.68 18.25 -10.31
CA THR A 627 26.94 16.90 -9.83
C THR A 627 28.43 16.62 -9.86
N SER A 628 28.89 15.77 -8.93
CA SER A 628 30.23 15.17 -8.74
C SER A 628 31.18 15.22 -9.96
N PRO A 629 32.51 15.25 -9.80
CA PRO A 629 33.51 15.16 -10.90
C PRO A 629 33.19 14.15 -12.03
N MET A 630 32.37 13.14 -11.76
CA MET A 630 31.79 12.22 -12.73
C MET A 630 30.92 12.87 -13.83
N SER A 631 30.27 14.01 -13.58
CA SER A 631 29.44 14.75 -14.55
C SER A 631 30.26 15.28 -15.74
N GLN A 632 31.56 15.54 -15.53
CA GLN A 632 32.47 15.98 -16.58
C GLN A 632 32.63 14.93 -17.69
N PHE A 633 32.50 13.64 -17.38
CA PHE A 633 32.57 12.56 -18.37
C PHE A 633 31.27 12.37 -19.16
N LEU A 634 30.15 12.91 -18.66
CA LEU A 634 28.84 12.79 -19.29
C LEU A 634 28.52 13.99 -20.19
N ASN A 635 29.20 15.12 -20.00
CA ASN A 635 29.02 16.32 -20.80
C ASN A 635 29.31 16.04 -22.28
N GLY A 636 28.28 16.14 -23.11
CA GLY A 636 28.35 15.87 -24.56
C GLY A 636 28.19 14.40 -24.96
N LEU A 637 28.08 13.47 -24.00
CA LEU A 637 27.85 12.06 -24.30
C LEU A 637 26.39 11.84 -24.70
N THR A 638 26.14 11.70 -26.01
CA THR A 638 24.84 11.28 -26.53
C THR A 638 24.84 9.77 -26.74
N VAL A 639 24.09 9.06 -25.90
CA VAL A 639 23.91 7.61 -26.03
C VAL A 639 22.59 7.33 -26.73
N ALA A 640 22.65 6.75 -27.93
CA ALA A 640 21.49 6.23 -28.62
C ALA A 640 21.62 4.71 -28.73
N GLY A 641 20.69 3.98 -28.09
CA GLY A 641 20.50 2.56 -28.35
C GLY A 641 19.51 2.33 -29.50
N SER A 642 19.34 1.07 -29.88
CA SER A 642 18.34 0.66 -30.86
C SER A 642 16.96 0.52 -30.20
N THR A 643 15.94 1.13 -30.80
CA THR A 643 14.53 0.92 -30.43
C THR A 643 13.87 -0.21 -31.23
N ASP A 644 14.67 -1.01 -31.95
CA ASP A 644 14.17 -2.15 -32.73
C ASP A 644 13.40 -3.14 -31.85
N ARG A 645 12.12 -3.30 -32.18
CA ARG A 645 11.20 -4.19 -31.46
C ARG A 645 11.33 -5.65 -31.88
N THR A 646 12.10 -6.00 -32.92
CA THR A 646 12.09 -7.35 -33.53
C THR A 646 12.36 -8.45 -32.52
N LYS A 647 13.47 -8.39 -31.78
CA LYS A 647 13.84 -9.40 -30.77
C LYS A 647 12.83 -9.47 -29.62
N TRP A 648 12.27 -8.33 -29.22
CA TRP A 648 11.25 -8.27 -28.19
C TRP A 648 9.94 -8.92 -28.66
N ILE A 649 9.48 -8.61 -29.88
CA ILE A 649 8.29 -9.22 -30.49
C ILE A 649 8.47 -10.74 -30.62
N GLU A 650 9.66 -11.21 -31.04
CA GLU A 650 9.96 -12.63 -31.12
C GLU A 650 9.89 -13.32 -29.75
N ALA A 651 10.45 -12.72 -28.70
CA ALA A 651 10.35 -13.23 -27.34
C ALA A 651 8.88 -13.31 -26.87
N GLN A 652 8.09 -12.26 -27.11
CA GLN A 652 6.66 -12.24 -26.80
C GLN A 652 5.87 -13.31 -27.57
N LYS A 653 6.26 -13.62 -28.81
CA LYS A 653 5.66 -14.72 -29.59
C LYS A 653 6.04 -16.10 -29.06
N ARG A 654 7.27 -16.27 -28.53
CA ARG A 654 7.73 -17.52 -27.91
C ARG A 654 7.12 -17.75 -26.54
N GLN A 655 6.74 -16.69 -25.85
CA GLN A 655 6.13 -16.74 -24.54
C GLN A 655 4.78 -17.48 -24.59
N THR A 656 4.75 -18.75 -24.20
CA THR A 656 3.48 -19.47 -24.13
C THR A 656 2.79 -19.15 -22.81
N VAL A 657 1.55 -18.66 -22.90
CA VAL A 657 0.67 -18.45 -21.74
C VAL A 657 -0.27 -19.64 -21.65
N ARG A 658 -0.04 -20.51 -20.68
CA ARG A 658 -0.95 -21.60 -20.35
C ARG A 658 -1.90 -21.11 -19.27
N ILE A 659 -3.14 -20.83 -19.66
CA ILE A 659 -4.22 -20.57 -18.72
C ILE A 659 -4.81 -21.91 -18.33
N GLU A 660 -5.07 -22.14 -17.04
CA GLU A 660 -5.84 -23.32 -16.62
C GLU A 660 -7.16 -23.38 -17.42
N PRO A 661 -7.42 -24.44 -18.20
CA PRO A 661 -8.61 -24.50 -19.03
C PRO A 661 -9.87 -24.50 -18.17
N PHE A 662 -10.96 -23.90 -18.66
CA PHE A 662 -12.29 -24.18 -18.12
C PHE A 662 -12.64 -25.61 -18.49
N GLN A 663 -13.12 -26.39 -17.52
CA GLN A 663 -13.54 -27.78 -17.74
C GLN A 663 -14.68 -27.85 -18.75
N ASN A 664 -15.50 -26.80 -18.83
CA ASN A 664 -16.60 -26.65 -19.79
C ASN A 664 -17.02 -25.17 -19.94
N GLU A 665 -17.90 -24.88 -20.90
CA GLU A 665 -18.44 -23.53 -21.13
C GLU A 665 -19.27 -23.00 -19.95
N GLU A 666 -19.87 -23.90 -19.16
CA GLU A 666 -20.67 -23.54 -18.00
C GLU A 666 -19.82 -22.94 -16.88
N GLU A 667 -18.65 -23.52 -16.58
CA GLU A 667 -17.66 -22.99 -15.64
C GLU A 667 -17.18 -21.61 -16.10
N GLN A 668 -16.95 -21.43 -17.40
CA GLN A 668 -16.55 -20.14 -17.96
C GLN A 668 -17.65 -19.10 -17.82
N ALA A 669 -18.91 -19.46 -18.13
CA ALA A 669 -20.05 -18.58 -17.98
C ALA A 669 -20.29 -18.21 -16.49
N ALA A 670 -20.14 -19.18 -15.58
CA ALA A 670 -20.24 -18.95 -14.14
C ALA A 670 -19.13 -18.02 -13.63
N TYR A 671 -17.89 -18.21 -14.08
CA TYR A 671 -16.77 -17.33 -13.75
C TYR A 671 -17.04 -15.89 -14.20
N ARG A 672 -17.54 -15.69 -15.44
CA ARG A 672 -17.88 -14.36 -15.96
C ARG A 672 -19.00 -13.70 -15.18
N ARG A 673 -20.12 -14.41 -14.97
CA ARG A 673 -21.27 -13.88 -14.19
C ARG A 673 -20.83 -13.40 -12.80
N LYS A 674 -19.95 -14.15 -12.15
CA LYS A 674 -19.46 -13.80 -10.81
C LYS A 674 -18.46 -12.66 -10.82
N HIS A 675 -17.62 -12.57 -11.84
CA HIS A 675 -16.77 -11.40 -12.03
C HIS A 675 -17.61 -10.14 -12.26
N ASP A 676 -18.66 -10.24 -13.07
CA ASP A 676 -19.60 -9.15 -13.35
C ASP A 676 -20.40 -8.74 -12.10
N SER A 677 -20.65 -9.68 -11.18
CA SER A 677 -21.33 -9.40 -9.89
C SER A 677 -20.42 -8.77 -8.83
N LEU A 678 -19.09 -8.72 -9.01
CA LEU A 678 -18.15 -8.24 -7.98
C LEU A 678 -18.46 -6.82 -7.50
N VAL A 679 -18.89 -5.93 -8.41
CA VAL A 679 -19.25 -4.55 -8.06
C VAL A 679 -20.52 -4.52 -7.20
N GLN A 680 -21.51 -5.36 -7.52
CA GLN A 680 -22.74 -5.46 -6.75
C GLN A 680 -22.49 -6.10 -5.38
N ASP A 681 -21.69 -7.16 -5.33
CA ASP A 681 -21.28 -7.82 -4.09
C ASP A 681 -20.49 -6.88 -3.19
N ARG A 682 -19.58 -6.08 -3.75
CA ARG A 682 -18.87 -5.03 -3.04
C ARG A 682 -19.84 -4.04 -2.40
N ASP A 683 -20.77 -3.49 -3.17
CA ASP A 683 -21.71 -2.48 -2.66
C ASP A 683 -22.59 -3.03 -1.54
N ARG A 684 -23.08 -4.26 -1.72
CA ARG A 684 -23.86 -4.97 -0.71
C ARG A 684 -23.06 -5.16 0.58
N ILE A 685 -21.83 -5.68 0.47
CA ILE A 685 -20.95 -5.91 1.64
C ILE A 685 -20.59 -4.58 2.33
N ALA A 686 -20.28 -3.53 1.57
CA ALA A 686 -19.95 -2.21 2.11
C ALA A 686 -21.14 -1.61 2.88
N MET A 687 -22.36 -1.70 2.33
CA MET A 687 -23.57 -1.23 3.00
C MET A 687 -23.87 -2.02 4.27
N ALA A 688 -23.71 -3.34 4.24
CA ALA A 688 -23.88 -4.20 5.42
C ALA A 688 -22.87 -3.89 6.51
N ALA A 689 -21.60 -3.73 6.15
CA ALA A 689 -20.55 -3.38 7.09
C ALA A 689 -20.84 -2.01 7.71
N LEU A 690 -21.26 -1.02 6.91
CA LEU A 690 -21.64 0.29 7.42
C LEU A 690 -22.83 0.22 8.40
N ASN A 691 -23.88 -0.52 8.05
CA ASN A 691 -25.06 -0.68 8.91
C ASN A 691 -24.68 -1.27 10.27
N PHE A 692 -23.87 -2.33 10.24
CA PHE A 692 -23.32 -2.95 11.44
C PHE A 692 -22.57 -1.94 12.29
N LEU A 693 -21.61 -1.20 11.72
CA LEU A 693 -20.78 -0.25 12.47
C LEU A 693 -21.58 0.87 13.13
N ILE A 694 -22.67 1.33 12.49
CA ILE A 694 -23.56 2.34 13.07
C ILE A 694 -24.40 1.75 14.20
N ARG A 695 -25.00 0.56 14.00
CA ARG A 695 -25.88 -0.07 15.00
C ARG A 695 -25.13 -0.53 16.25
N THR A 696 -23.87 -0.91 16.09
CA THR A 696 -23.00 -1.26 17.23
C THR A 696 -22.33 -0.05 17.87
N GLU A 697 -22.69 1.17 17.43
CA GLU A 697 -22.09 2.42 17.88
C GLU A 697 -20.56 2.45 17.76
N THR A 698 -20.01 1.69 16.81
CA THR A 698 -18.57 1.68 16.54
C THR A 698 -18.13 2.98 15.88
N ILE A 699 -19.02 3.58 15.10
CA ILE A 699 -18.89 4.93 14.56
C ILE A 699 -20.09 5.77 14.96
N ASP A 700 -19.87 7.07 15.09
CA ASP A 700 -20.99 8.00 15.27
C ASP A 700 -21.82 8.09 13.99
N ARG A 701 -23.12 7.83 14.16
CA ARG A 701 -24.13 7.80 13.11
C ARG A 701 -24.20 9.10 12.32
N ASP A 702 -24.24 10.22 13.02
CA ASP A 702 -24.56 11.53 12.43
C ASP A 702 -23.29 12.23 11.94
N ARG A 703 -22.14 11.93 12.56
CA ARG A 703 -20.81 12.45 12.25
C ARG A 703 -20.14 11.78 11.04
N VAL A 704 -20.13 10.45 11.00
CA VAL A 704 -19.42 9.69 9.96
C VAL A 704 -20.39 8.81 9.18
N GLY A 705 -21.29 8.12 9.87
CA GLY A 705 -22.21 7.15 9.26
C GLY A 705 -23.02 7.70 8.10
N ARG A 706 -23.64 8.88 8.28
CA ARG A 706 -24.44 9.54 7.22
C ARG A 706 -23.62 9.93 5.99
N SER A 707 -22.43 10.49 6.20
CA SER A 707 -21.51 10.89 5.12
C SER A 707 -21.05 9.69 4.29
N VAL A 708 -20.65 8.61 4.97
CA VAL A 708 -20.22 7.38 4.29
C VAL A 708 -21.40 6.74 3.56
N TRP A 709 -22.58 6.70 4.18
CA TRP A 709 -23.80 6.19 3.53
C TRP A 709 -24.13 6.97 2.26
N HIS A 710 -24.10 8.31 2.33
CA HIS A 710 -24.35 9.17 1.18
C HIS A 710 -23.33 8.92 0.06
N TYR A 711 -22.05 8.80 0.41
CA TYR A 711 -20.98 8.49 -0.53
C TYR A 711 -21.24 7.14 -1.23
N LEU A 712 -21.57 6.08 -0.48
CA LEU A 712 -21.85 4.76 -1.05
C LEU A 712 -23.07 4.74 -1.96
N GLN A 713 -24.18 5.39 -1.56
CA GLN A 713 -25.38 5.49 -2.40
C GLN A 713 -25.07 6.12 -3.77
N ARG A 714 -24.26 7.18 -3.77
CA ARG A 714 -23.90 7.89 -5.00
C ARG A 714 -22.95 7.10 -5.92
N HIS A 715 -22.17 6.20 -5.35
CA HIS A 715 -21.19 5.38 -6.08
C HIS A 715 -21.65 3.92 -6.22
N GLN A 716 -22.94 3.64 -6.03
CA GLN A 716 -23.51 2.33 -6.28
C GLN A 716 -23.34 1.96 -7.76
N GLY A 717 -22.78 0.78 -8.02
CA GLY A 717 -22.43 0.32 -9.36
C GLY A 717 -21.19 0.98 -9.96
N ASP A 718 -20.54 1.93 -9.30
CA ASP A 718 -19.37 2.62 -9.84
C ASP A 718 -18.12 1.72 -9.73
N PRO A 719 -17.46 1.35 -10.84
CA PRO A 719 -16.24 0.55 -10.81
C PRO A 719 -14.98 1.35 -10.39
N SER A 720 -15.11 2.63 -10.03
CA SER A 720 -13.96 3.47 -9.67
C SER A 720 -13.15 2.93 -8.48
N VAL A 721 -11.83 3.19 -8.52
CA VAL A 721 -10.88 2.78 -7.47
C VAL A 721 -11.27 3.38 -6.12
N ALA A 722 -11.77 4.62 -6.08
CA ALA A 722 -12.17 5.27 -4.84
C ALA A 722 -13.36 4.56 -4.15
N ALA A 723 -14.36 4.12 -4.92
CA ALA A 723 -15.48 3.34 -4.40
C ALA A 723 -15.01 2.00 -3.80
N TRP A 724 -14.09 1.32 -4.49
CA TRP A 724 -13.45 0.11 -3.96
C TRP A 724 -12.61 0.36 -2.71
N ASN A 725 -11.85 1.46 -2.64
CA ASN A 725 -11.06 1.80 -1.47
C ASN A 725 -11.96 1.97 -0.24
N MET A 726 -13.10 2.64 -0.37
CA MET A 726 -14.06 2.78 0.72
C MET A 726 -14.67 1.43 1.15
N ALA A 727 -15.07 0.60 0.20
CA ALA A 727 -15.59 -0.74 0.49
C ALA A 727 -14.55 -1.61 1.23
N ASN A 728 -13.28 -1.54 0.85
CA ASN A 728 -12.18 -2.24 1.51
C ASN A 728 -11.99 -1.76 2.96
N ARG A 729 -12.09 -0.45 3.22
CA ARG A 729 -12.02 0.10 4.60
C ARG A 729 -13.12 -0.49 5.47
N LEU A 730 -14.37 -0.38 5.00
CA LEU A 730 -15.55 -0.87 5.73
C LEU A 730 -15.45 -2.37 6.01
N SER A 731 -15.10 -3.15 4.99
CA SER A 731 -14.94 -4.61 5.11
C SER A 731 -13.81 -4.96 6.07
N SER A 732 -12.65 -4.30 5.95
CA SER A 732 -11.51 -4.49 6.86
C SER A 732 -11.90 -4.23 8.31
N ILE A 733 -12.52 -3.09 8.62
CA ILE A 733 -12.95 -2.74 9.99
C ILE A 733 -13.96 -3.77 10.52
N TYR A 734 -14.96 -4.13 9.71
CA TYR A 734 -15.93 -5.15 10.07
C TYR A 734 -15.25 -6.48 10.44
N PHE A 735 -14.35 -6.98 9.59
CA PHE A 735 -13.66 -8.24 9.84
C PHE A 735 -12.77 -8.18 11.08
N GLN A 736 -12.10 -7.06 11.34
CA GLN A 736 -11.32 -6.90 12.58
C GLN A 736 -12.19 -7.07 13.82
N ILE A 737 -13.39 -6.47 13.83
CA ILE A 737 -14.35 -6.58 14.94
C ILE A 737 -14.88 -8.01 15.06
N MET A 738 -15.21 -8.65 13.93
CA MET A 738 -15.71 -10.04 13.96
C MET A 738 -14.64 -11.02 14.44
N LEU A 739 -13.37 -10.74 14.15
CA LEU A 739 -12.25 -11.59 14.56
C LEU A 739 -11.78 -11.33 15.99
N ALA A 740 -11.77 -10.08 16.49
CA ALA A 740 -11.14 -9.76 17.78
C ALA A 740 -11.90 -8.73 18.64
N GLY A 741 -13.02 -8.22 18.15
CA GLY A 741 -13.84 -7.24 18.85
C GLY A 741 -14.62 -7.80 20.05
N PRO A 742 -15.38 -6.95 20.76
CA PRO A 742 -16.16 -7.35 21.92
C PRO A 742 -17.13 -8.47 21.57
N ARG A 743 -17.21 -9.50 22.43
CA ARG A 743 -18.07 -10.67 22.21
C ARG A 743 -19.53 -10.29 21.92
N ALA A 744 -20.06 -9.30 22.65
CA ALA A 744 -21.42 -8.78 22.44
C ALA A 744 -21.64 -8.26 21.01
N LEU A 745 -20.67 -7.55 20.43
CA LEU A 745 -20.77 -7.05 19.05
C LEU A 745 -20.73 -8.21 18.04
N ARG A 746 -19.96 -9.26 18.32
CA ARG A 746 -19.82 -10.44 17.45
C ARG A 746 -21.07 -11.31 17.47
N GLU A 747 -21.66 -11.51 18.65
CA GLU A 747 -22.93 -12.24 18.81
C GLU A 747 -24.10 -11.46 18.20
N GLY A 748 -24.13 -10.12 18.37
CA GLY A 748 -25.06 -9.25 17.66
C GLY A 748 -24.91 -9.33 16.14
N GLY A 749 -23.68 -9.36 15.62
CA GLY A 749 -23.42 -9.56 14.20
C GLY A 749 -23.88 -10.93 13.68
N LYS A 750 -23.73 -12.01 14.47
CA LYS A 750 -24.23 -13.35 14.12
C LYS A 750 -25.76 -13.42 14.09
N ALA A 751 -26.44 -12.70 14.99
CA ALA A 751 -27.90 -12.64 15.00
C ALA A 751 -28.46 -11.94 13.74
N VAL A 752 -27.78 -10.88 13.26
CA VAL A 752 -28.10 -10.21 11.98
C VAL A 752 -27.90 -11.15 10.79
N VAL A 753 -26.87 -12.01 10.81
CA VAL A 753 -26.61 -12.98 9.72
C VAL A 753 -27.59 -14.17 9.75
N ALA A 754 -28.06 -14.60 10.93
CA ALA A 754 -28.96 -15.76 11.07
C ALA A 754 -30.41 -15.50 10.63
N GLY A 755 -30.82 -14.22 10.46
CA GLY A 755 -32.16 -13.84 9.98
C GLY A 755 -32.45 -14.18 8.51
N ALA A 756 -31.43 -14.53 7.72
CA ALA A 756 -31.56 -14.92 6.32
C ALA A 756 -31.41 -16.45 6.15
N SER A 757 -32.38 -17.22 6.66
CA SER A 757 -32.44 -18.67 6.38
C SER A 757 -33.22 -18.94 5.09
N ILE A 758 -32.49 -19.32 4.04
CA ILE A 758 -33.07 -20.03 2.88
C ILE A 758 -33.52 -21.41 3.40
N PRO A 759 -34.76 -21.86 3.13
CA PRO A 759 -35.23 -23.14 3.63
C PRO A 759 -34.38 -24.28 3.05
N ALA A 760 -33.87 -25.14 3.93
CA ALA A 760 -33.12 -26.32 3.57
C ALA A 760 -33.97 -27.22 2.66
N ALA A 761 -33.52 -27.40 1.41
CA ALA A 761 -34.13 -28.36 0.49
C ALA A 761 -33.82 -29.79 0.95
N SER A 762 -34.90 -30.53 1.22
CA SER A 762 -34.93 -31.96 1.49
C SER A 762 -34.39 -32.78 0.32
N PRO A 763 -33.65 -33.89 0.56
CA PRO A 763 -33.20 -34.78 -0.50
C PRO A 763 -34.33 -35.75 -0.88
N LYS A 764 -34.83 -35.66 -2.13
CA LYS A 764 -35.59 -36.74 -2.77
C LYS A 764 -34.96 -37.17 -4.08
N ALA A 765 -34.96 -38.50 -4.24
CA ALA A 765 -34.27 -39.26 -5.25
C ALA A 765 -35.12 -39.55 -6.51
N ARG A 766 -34.39 -39.86 -7.60
CA ARG A 766 -34.71 -40.69 -8.77
C ARG A 766 -35.77 -40.19 -9.79
N GLY A 767 -35.38 -40.25 -11.07
CA GLY A 767 -36.21 -40.89 -12.10
C GLY A 767 -36.23 -40.27 -13.51
N GLN A 768 -35.56 -40.97 -14.44
CA GLN A 768 -35.91 -41.19 -15.86
C GLN A 768 -35.79 -40.08 -16.92
N ALA A 769 -35.25 -40.53 -18.06
CA ALA A 769 -35.01 -39.86 -19.32
C ALA A 769 -36.27 -39.76 -20.19
N VAL A 770 -36.38 -38.67 -20.97
CA VAL A 770 -37.13 -38.62 -22.23
C VAL A 770 -36.42 -37.68 -23.21
N SER A 771 -36.26 -38.14 -24.45
CA SER A 771 -35.77 -37.40 -25.62
C SER A 771 -36.84 -36.50 -26.23
N ALA A 772 -36.48 -35.31 -26.72
CA ALA A 772 -37.07 -34.63 -27.89
C ALA A 772 -36.25 -33.36 -28.17
N ALA A 773 -35.57 -33.27 -29.31
CA ALA A 773 -36.01 -32.61 -30.54
C ALA A 773 -35.79 -31.08 -30.52
N ALA A 774 -34.92 -30.63 -31.43
CA ALA A 774 -34.60 -29.25 -31.72
C ALA A 774 -35.82 -28.47 -32.27
N PRO A 775 -35.78 -27.13 -32.17
CA PRO A 775 -35.78 -26.41 -33.43
C PRO A 775 -34.73 -25.29 -33.51
N SER A 776 -34.22 -25.14 -34.72
CA SER A 776 -33.50 -23.99 -35.25
C SER A 776 -34.34 -22.71 -35.16
N VAL A 777 -33.77 -21.65 -34.58
CA VAL A 777 -34.15 -20.27 -34.94
C VAL A 777 -32.88 -19.42 -35.05
N SER A 778 -32.64 -18.99 -36.28
CA SER A 778 -31.76 -17.92 -36.71
C SER A 778 -32.20 -16.57 -36.15
N GLY A 779 -31.24 -15.77 -35.66
CA GLY A 779 -31.48 -14.38 -35.30
C GLY A 779 -30.21 -13.74 -34.75
N GLY A 780 -29.36 -13.24 -35.63
CA GLY A 780 -28.18 -12.47 -35.22
C GLY A 780 -28.58 -11.11 -34.65
N ILE A 781 -27.83 -10.66 -33.65
CA ILE A 781 -27.45 -9.26 -33.42
C ILE A 781 -26.05 -9.31 -32.79
N SER A 782 -25.10 -8.63 -33.45
CA SER A 782 -23.72 -8.52 -33.03
C SER A 782 -23.57 -7.57 -31.84
N TYR A 783 -22.83 -7.96 -30.80
CA TYR A 783 -22.12 -7.01 -29.93
C TYR A 783 -20.85 -7.68 -29.42
N ALA A 784 -19.84 -7.71 -30.29
CA ALA A 784 -18.47 -8.10 -29.97
C ALA A 784 -17.60 -6.84 -29.96
N SER A 785 -17.34 -6.27 -28.78
CA SER A 785 -16.12 -5.51 -28.46
C SER A 785 -16.26 -4.84 -27.10
N ARG A 786 -15.73 -5.47 -26.06
CA ARG A 786 -15.21 -4.89 -24.80
C ARG A 786 -15.14 -6.04 -23.79
N ILE A 787 -13.92 -6.50 -23.48
CA ILE A 787 -13.49 -7.14 -22.21
C ILE A 787 -12.09 -7.80 -22.38
N PHE A 788 -11.59 -8.05 -23.60
CA PHE A 788 -10.21 -8.53 -23.83
C PHE A 788 -9.33 -7.53 -24.59
N GLY A 789 -9.20 -6.31 -24.07
CA GLY A 789 -8.36 -5.25 -24.65
C GLY A 789 -6.87 -5.29 -24.25
N THR A 790 -6.40 -6.33 -23.56
CA THR A 790 -5.05 -6.36 -22.96
C THR A 790 -4.16 -7.53 -23.41
N LEU A 791 -4.50 -8.21 -24.50
CA LEU A 791 -3.59 -9.13 -25.19
C LEU A 791 -3.45 -8.72 -26.65
N GLY A 792 -2.44 -7.89 -26.92
CA GLY A 792 -2.02 -7.52 -28.26
C GLY A 792 -1.36 -8.68 -28.99
N ILE A 793 -2.16 -9.52 -29.65
CA ILE A 793 -1.70 -10.42 -30.71
C ILE A 793 -2.60 -10.20 -31.92
N LYS A 794 -2.10 -9.47 -32.92
CA LYS A 794 -2.64 -9.50 -34.29
C LYS A 794 -1.76 -10.44 -35.12
N LEU A 795 -2.31 -11.60 -35.48
CA LEU A 795 -1.78 -12.42 -36.57
C LEU A 795 -2.35 -11.90 -37.91
N PRO A 796 -1.57 -11.96 -39.02
CA PRO A 796 -1.98 -11.39 -40.29
C PRO A 796 -2.90 -12.37 -41.03
N PHE A 797 -3.99 -11.87 -41.63
CA PHE A 797 -4.65 -12.56 -42.72
C PHE A 797 -4.52 -11.74 -44.00
N ARG A 798 -4.02 -12.41 -45.04
CA ARG A 798 -3.91 -11.96 -46.43
C ARG A 798 -5.29 -11.70 -47.02
N GLY A 799 -5.34 -10.68 -47.88
CA GLY A 799 -6.44 -10.26 -48.73
C GLY A 799 -6.09 -8.89 -49.27
#